data_AF-A0A1Y6MCM0-F1
#
_entry.id   AF-A0A1Y6MCM0-F1
#
_cell.length_a   1.000
_cell.length_b   1.000
_cell.length_c   1.000
_cell.angle_alpha   90.00
_cell.angle_beta   90.00
_cell.angle_gamma   90.00
#
_symmetry.space_group_name_H-M   'P 1'
#
loop_
_entity.id
_entity.type
_entity.pdbx_description
1 polymer ?
#
loop_
_entity_poly.entity_id
_entity_poly.type
_entity_poly.pdbx_seq_one_letter_code
_entity_poly.pdbx_strand_id
1 'polypeptide(L)'
;MEKGFNKTKVAGIIAGFLFASTAAQVQAAPTHDKNVIGYLTQWEAWKGTNAGFSVKGEATHLNVDMDIYSILNFSFFGVAKDGSLHSGDLRNKQIYKPGSVQEPGPLLHPDVYSSWDFHILWGELEYIHQYPVNEPWDAENLAKVKAQGFVKSGKGWRHKPTGIEGDMPIPLKKEGGAPGLIDLANQKGVKVMASLGGWSMSKHFPEMAADPVKKARFLKDLDKLMALGFHGIDIDWEYPGFGGMNFAGDPADFANFEQLMEDIRERIGPDKLLTAAFSASTAKLEGFNWPRLVKSMDYFNMMTYDLNGAWSNVTGHNAPLYPYPEEEFKGLDLDTLRIWMAEKGIPSEKINFGAAFYGRGVQTTEAEAYLGAPTDKRIYNMSVDGPLLSAVDVDNWKEFEGSPNYNYIVKTTGWEHKWDASAEVPYAVKGKYFLSYDDVPSMKKKAQYIVDHDLGGVIVWQVHGDIKCEGTFINHGTKLKECTKLSSPLAEAIDDVFSADTTPNAAPELTVPSAQSAVAGETISFTVSATDADGDSLSFSSADAQITDNGDGTANVVYTAPNSATDIVTSIAIKVTDGRKTATKSVVVNVKGSGVVENTAPELTAPATVDVESGQNVVITVTATDADGDTLTYSASTGQVTATATGANVTVTAPTTTTDTTLNVVITVSDGQAATQQTVVVNVKAEGGAVGDTWNADTIYNSGDTVVYNGITYTAQWWTKGEAPGTSSVWVEEDTGEVGGWSASKTYNGGDEVIFEGNNYRAKWWTKGDKPGNANGPWERI
;
A
#
# COMPACT_ATOMS: atom_id res chain seq x y z
N MET A 1 -60.42 -8.28 -43.81
CA MET A 1 -61.31 -7.40 -43.02
C MET A 1 -60.84 -7.53 -41.58
N GLU A 2 -59.99 -6.59 -41.15
CA GLU A 2 -60.34 -5.49 -40.23
C GLU A 2 -60.58 -6.02 -38.79
N LYS A 3 -59.92 -5.57 -37.72
CA LYS A 3 -59.25 -4.29 -37.39
C LYS A 3 -58.32 -4.53 -36.19
N GLY A 4 -57.24 -3.75 -36.10
CA GLY A 4 -56.28 -3.81 -35.00
C GLY A 4 -56.78 -3.20 -33.69
N PHE A 5 -56.05 -3.44 -32.60
CA PHE A 5 -56.03 -2.57 -31.43
C PHE A 5 -54.65 -2.62 -30.73
N ASN A 6 -54.23 -1.42 -30.33
CA ASN A 6 -52.93 -0.95 -29.84
C ASN A 6 -52.26 -1.78 -28.74
N LYS A 7 -50.95 -1.98 -28.90
CA LYS A 7 -49.99 -2.24 -27.82
C LYS A 7 -49.70 -0.91 -27.09
N THR A 8 -50.34 -0.68 -25.95
CA THR A 8 -49.90 0.31 -24.95
C THR A 8 -50.70 0.07 -23.66
N LYS A 9 -50.00 -0.40 -22.61
CA LYS A 9 -50.32 -0.36 -21.16
C LYS A 9 -49.85 -1.64 -20.45
N VAL A 10 -48.54 -1.79 -20.28
CA VAL A 10 -47.88 -2.33 -19.06
C VAL A 10 -46.44 -1.81 -19.06
N ALA A 11 -46.26 -0.50 -18.86
CA ALA A 11 -44.96 0.13 -18.68
C ALA A 11 -45.19 1.44 -17.92
N GLY A 12 -45.52 1.31 -16.64
CA GLY A 12 -45.84 2.43 -15.76
C GLY A 12 -46.34 1.84 -14.46
N ILE A 13 -45.43 1.76 -13.47
CA ILE A 13 -45.60 1.57 -12.01
C ILE A 13 -44.30 1.05 -11.33
N ILE A 14 -43.14 0.97 -12.02
CA ILE A 14 -41.83 0.68 -11.34
C ILE A 14 -40.80 1.79 -11.60
N ALA A 15 -41.18 3.06 -11.44
CA ALA A 15 -40.25 4.18 -11.60
C ALA A 15 -40.57 5.39 -10.70
N GLY A 16 -41.13 5.14 -9.51
CA GLY A 16 -41.55 6.24 -8.64
C GLY A 16 -41.68 5.83 -7.19
N PHE A 17 -40.59 5.38 -6.56
CA PHE A 17 -40.40 5.37 -5.10
C PHE A 17 -38.91 5.38 -4.73
N LEU A 18 -38.13 6.20 -5.44
CA LEU A 18 -36.82 6.68 -4.98
C LEU A 18 -36.86 8.20 -5.07
N PHE A 19 -36.24 8.87 -4.09
CA PHE A 19 -36.26 10.32 -3.85
C PHE A 19 -37.46 10.87 -3.07
N ALA A 20 -37.60 10.36 -1.84
CA ALA A 20 -38.03 11.19 -0.73
C ALA A 20 -37.11 10.92 0.48
N SER A 21 -35.81 11.19 0.34
CA SER A 21 -34.97 11.45 1.50
C SER A 21 -35.12 12.93 1.82
N THR A 22 -35.79 13.22 2.92
CA THR A 22 -35.52 14.45 3.66
C THR A 22 -34.01 14.48 3.91
N ALA A 23 -33.32 15.45 3.32
CA ALA A 23 -31.93 15.75 3.64
C ALA A 23 -31.86 16.17 5.11
N ALA A 24 -31.75 15.19 6.00
CA ALA A 24 -31.07 15.41 7.26
C ALA A 24 -29.64 15.78 6.88
N GLN A 25 -29.15 16.93 7.34
CA GLN A 25 -27.73 17.24 7.30
C GLN A 25 -26.99 16.09 7.96
N VAL A 26 -26.39 15.22 7.16
CA VAL A 26 -25.46 14.21 7.66
C VAL A 26 -24.25 15.00 8.12
N GLN A 27 -24.13 15.16 9.44
CA GLN A 27 -22.93 15.66 10.06
C GLN A 27 -21.82 14.66 9.73
N ALA A 28 -20.91 15.03 8.83
CA ALA A 28 -19.74 14.20 8.51
C ALA A 28 -18.85 14.15 9.75
N ALA A 29 -18.56 12.93 10.23
CA ALA A 29 -17.61 12.69 11.31
C ALA A 29 -16.15 12.79 10.83
N PRO A 30 -15.20 13.06 11.73
CA PRO A 30 -15.41 13.42 13.14
C PRO A 30 -15.76 14.91 13.32
N THR A 31 -16.20 15.29 14.51
CA THR A 31 -16.51 16.71 14.84
C THR A 31 -15.27 17.55 15.17
N HIS A 32 -14.08 16.93 15.11
CA HIS A 32 -12.78 17.55 15.34
C HIS A 32 -11.84 17.43 14.12
N ASP A 33 -10.70 18.10 14.16
CA ASP A 33 -9.70 18.13 13.09
C ASP A 33 -8.54 17.12 13.27
N LYS A 34 -8.48 16.44 14.41
CA LYS A 34 -7.49 15.38 14.68
C LYS A 34 -7.93 14.02 14.16
N ASN A 35 -6.96 13.13 13.92
CA ASN A 35 -7.25 11.74 13.62
C ASN A 35 -7.61 10.96 14.90
N VAL A 36 -8.65 10.15 14.83
CA VAL A 36 -8.92 9.08 15.80
C VAL A 36 -9.07 7.79 15.01
N ILE A 37 -8.02 6.97 15.04
CA ILE A 37 -7.86 5.78 14.19
C ILE A 37 -8.08 4.53 15.04
N GLY A 38 -9.22 3.87 14.86
CA GLY A 38 -9.61 2.72 15.68
C GLY A 38 -9.30 1.38 15.02
N TYR A 39 -8.65 0.46 15.75
CA TYR A 39 -8.50 -0.94 15.31
C TYR A 39 -9.75 -1.75 15.67
N LEU A 40 -10.45 -2.28 14.66
CA LEU A 40 -11.60 -3.16 14.80
C LEU A 40 -11.19 -4.58 14.40
N THR A 41 -11.28 -5.51 15.35
CA THR A 41 -10.83 -6.89 15.10
C THR A 41 -11.96 -7.84 14.77
N GLN A 42 -11.68 -8.84 13.93
CA GLN A 42 -12.64 -9.89 13.57
C GLN A 42 -12.96 -10.86 14.71
N TRP A 43 -12.10 -10.97 15.73
CA TRP A 43 -12.26 -11.96 16.79
C TRP A 43 -12.97 -11.44 18.04
N GLU A 44 -13.02 -10.13 18.29
CA GLU A 44 -13.77 -9.61 19.45
C GLU A 44 -15.26 -9.99 19.37
N ALA A 45 -15.83 -10.07 18.16
CA ALA A 45 -17.22 -10.48 17.95
C ALA A 45 -17.56 -11.88 18.49
N TRP A 46 -16.56 -12.75 18.67
CA TRP A 46 -16.73 -14.06 19.29
C TRP A 46 -16.89 -14.01 20.81
N LYS A 47 -16.42 -12.94 21.44
CA LYS A 47 -16.34 -12.80 22.89
C LYS A 47 -17.69 -12.37 23.47
N GLY A 48 -17.89 -12.64 24.76
CA GLY A 48 -19.12 -12.34 25.50
C GLY A 48 -18.82 -11.92 26.93
N THR A 49 -19.68 -12.31 27.89
CA THR A 49 -19.62 -11.87 29.30
C THR A 49 -18.28 -12.05 29.99
N ASN A 50 -17.54 -13.12 29.65
CA ASN A 50 -16.24 -13.40 30.27
C ASN A 50 -15.13 -12.44 29.83
N ALA A 51 -15.36 -11.65 28.77
CA ALA A 51 -14.37 -10.74 28.18
C ALA A 51 -14.77 -9.26 28.28
N GLY A 52 -15.71 -8.91 29.17
CA GLY A 52 -16.12 -7.51 29.40
C GLY A 52 -17.36 -7.06 28.66
N PHE A 53 -17.84 -7.85 27.69
CA PHE A 53 -19.06 -7.58 26.92
C PHE A 53 -20.32 -8.07 27.63
N SER A 54 -21.49 -7.60 27.22
CA SER A 54 -22.79 -8.04 27.73
C SER A 54 -23.27 -9.30 27.00
N VAL A 55 -23.03 -9.39 25.70
CA VAL A 55 -23.47 -10.51 24.85
C VAL A 55 -22.47 -10.83 23.74
N LYS A 56 -22.52 -12.06 23.20
CA LYS A 56 -21.77 -12.39 21.99
C LYS A 56 -22.34 -11.65 20.77
N GLY A 57 -21.47 -11.11 19.93
CA GLY A 57 -21.84 -10.30 18.76
C GLY A 57 -22.07 -8.82 19.05
N GLU A 58 -21.81 -8.38 20.28
CA GLU A 58 -21.78 -6.95 20.65
C GLU A 58 -20.52 -6.26 20.12
N ALA A 59 -19.34 -6.85 20.21
CA ALA A 59 -18.10 -6.25 19.74
C ALA A 59 -17.95 -6.37 18.21
N THR A 60 -18.73 -5.57 17.47
CA THR A 60 -18.77 -5.50 16.00
C THR A 60 -18.80 -4.03 15.54
N HIS A 61 -18.83 -3.79 14.24
CA HIS A 61 -18.90 -2.44 13.67
C HIS A 61 -20.18 -1.68 14.01
N LEU A 62 -21.25 -2.38 14.40
CA LEU A 62 -22.51 -1.76 14.81
C LEU A 62 -22.42 -1.09 16.19
N ASN A 63 -21.38 -1.40 16.97
CA ASN A 63 -21.14 -0.79 18.29
C ASN A 63 -19.77 -0.10 18.31
N VAL A 64 -19.58 0.80 17.34
CA VAL A 64 -18.51 1.78 17.29
C VAL A 64 -19.17 3.13 17.13
N ASP A 65 -18.82 4.10 17.99
CA ASP A 65 -19.32 5.46 17.86
C ASP A 65 -18.59 6.18 16.71
N MET A 66 -19.12 6.02 15.50
CA MET A 66 -18.52 6.57 14.28
C MET A 66 -18.51 8.10 14.24
N ASP A 67 -19.12 8.80 15.19
CA ASP A 67 -19.04 10.26 15.26
C ASP A 67 -17.69 10.73 15.86
N ILE A 68 -16.97 9.82 16.55
CA ILE A 68 -15.64 10.04 17.15
C ILE A 68 -14.51 9.64 16.20
N TYR A 69 -14.65 8.52 15.48
CA TYR A 69 -13.54 7.95 14.69
C TYR A 69 -13.45 8.59 13.29
N SER A 70 -12.26 9.02 12.88
CA SER A 70 -12.01 9.43 11.49
C SER A 70 -11.70 8.24 10.57
N ILE A 71 -11.02 7.22 11.12
CA ILE A 71 -10.55 6.05 10.40
C ILE A 71 -10.76 4.79 11.25
N LEU A 72 -11.20 3.70 10.63
CA LEU A 72 -11.26 2.37 11.24
C LEU A 72 -10.37 1.40 10.48
N ASN A 73 -9.41 0.79 11.17
CA ASN A 73 -8.55 -0.26 10.65
C ASN A 73 -9.25 -1.61 10.89
N PHE A 74 -9.68 -2.28 9.81
CA PHE A 74 -10.21 -3.63 9.89
C PHE A 74 -9.04 -4.62 10.00
N SER A 75 -8.95 -5.27 11.16
CA SER A 75 -7.81 -6.06 11.57
C SER A 75 -8.18 -7.55 11.74
N PHE A 76 -7.52 -8.47 11.05
CA PHE A 76 -6.38 -8.27 10.14
C PHE A 76 -6.46 -9.22 8.96
N PHE A 77 -5.78 -8.84 7.88
CA PHE A 77 -5.35 -9.78 6.87
C PHE A 77 -3.89 -10.17 7.14
N GLY A 78 -3.54 -11.43 6.95
CA GLY A 78 -2.16 -11.91 7.10
C GLY A 78 -1.47 -12.16 5.77
N VAL A 79 -0.14 -12.30 5.81
CA VAL A 79 0.70 -12.64 4.63
C VAL A 79 1.08 -14.12 4.71
N ALA A 80 0.79 -14.88 3.65
CA ALA A 80 1.18 -16.27 3.51
C ALA A 80 2.59 -16.43 2.91
N LYS A 81 3.18 -17.64 3.03
CA LYS A 81 4.55 -17.95 2.56
C LYS A 81 4.79 -17.72 1.05
N ASP A 82 3.74 -17.63 0.26
CA ASP A 82 3.83 -17.38 -1.19
C ASP A 82 3.61 -15.91 -1.56
N GLY A 83 3.40 -15.03 -0.58
CA GLY A 83 3.11 -13.62 -0.73
C GLY A 83 1.62 -13.27 -0.86
N SER A 84 0.72 -14.24 -0.90
CA SER A 84 -0.73 -13.97 -0.94
C SER A 84 -1.27 -13.50 0.40
N LEU A 85 -2.36 -12.72 0.38
CA LEU A 85 -3.09 -12.32 1.57
C LEU A 85 -4.14 -13.36 1.96
N HIS A 86 -4.39 -13.49 3.26
CA HIS A 86 -5.45 -14.36 3.80
C HIS A 86 -6.18 -13.70 4.98
N SER A 87 -7.38 -14.21 5.28
CA SER A 87 -8.16 -13.79 6.46
C SER A 87 -7.44 -14.10 7.78
N GLY A 88 -7.55 -13.22 8.77
CA GLY A 88 -7.04 -13.43 10.12
C GLY A 88 -7.66 -14.64 10.83
N ASP A 89 -8.86 -15.08 10.45
CA ASP A 89 -9.52 -16.27 11.01
C ASP A 89 -8.72 -17.54 10.68
N LEU A 90 -7.91 -17.50 9.61
CA LEU A 90 -7.06 -18.60 9.14
C LEU A 90 -5.61 -18.48 9.65
N ARG A 91 -5.35 -17.58 10.60
CA ARG A 91 -4.06 -17.48 11.25
C ARG A 91 -3.62 -18.84 11.78
N ASN A 92 -2.40 -19.23 11.45
CA ASN A 92 -1.76 -20.40 12.00
C ASN A 92 -1.52 -20.20 13.51
N LYS A 93 -2.31 -20.85 14.34
CA LYS A 93 -2.19 -20.79 15.81
C LYS A 93 -0.89 -21.40 16.35
N GLN A 94 -0.13 -22.09 15.52
CA GLN A 94 1.18 -22.65 15.85
C GLN A 94 2.33 -21.85 15.24
N ILE A 95 2.07 -20.66 14.70
CA ILE A 95 3.09 -19.84 14.03
C ILE A 95 4.26 -19.48 14.95
N TYR A 96 4.09 -19.49 16.28
CA TYR A 96 5.19 -19.30 17.24
C TYR A 96 6.25 -20.41 17.19
N LYS A 97 5.92 -21.61 16.70
CA LYS A 97 6.84 -22.75 16.70
C LYS A 97 7.91 -22.59 15.61
N PRO A 98 9.18 -22.89 15.89
CA PRO A 98 10.24 -22.89 14.88
C PRO A 98 9.85 -23.69 13.63
N GLY A 99 10.09 -23.13 12.45
CA GLY A 99 9.79 -23.76 11.15
C GLY A 99 8.31 -23.77 10.74
N SER A 100 7.38 -23.38 11.61
CA SER A 100 5.97 -23.23 11.22
C SER A 100 5.80 -22.07 10.25
N VAL A 101 4.95 -22.25 9.25
CA VAL A 101 4.64 -21.25 8.22
C VAL A 101 3.15 -20.99 8.17
N GLN A 102 2.79 -19.79 7.75
CA GLN A 102 1.43 -19.50 7.31
C GLN A 102 1.24 -19.97 5.87
N GLU A 103 0.26 -20.85 5.67
CA GLU A 103 -0.13 -21.35 4.36
C GLU A 103 -1.09 -20.37 3.66
N PRO A 104 -1.12 -20.36 2.32
CA PRO A 104 -2.12 -19.59 1.57
C PRO A 104 -3.54 -19.96 1.98
N GLY A 105 -4.41 -18.96 2.02
CA GLY A 105 -5.83 -19.12 2.35
C GLY A 105 -6.67 -18.07 1.64
N PRO A 106 -8.00 -18.19 1.67
CA PRO A 106 -8.88 -17.17 1.12
C PRO A 106 -8.71 -15.84 1.86
N LEU A 107 -8.85 -14.75 1.11
CA LEU A 107 -8.74 -13.37 1.61
C LEU A 107 -9.80 -13.07 2.69
N LEU A 108 -11.03 -13.55 2.51
CA LEU A 108 -12.08 -13.59 3.53
C LEU A 108 -12.46 -15.05 3.76
N HIS A 109 -12.66 -15.47 5.01
CA HIS A 109 -12.97 -16.87 5.31
C HIS A 109 -14.43 -17.21 4.93
N PRO A 110 -14.68 -18.05 3.90
CA PRO A 110 -16.02 -18.29 3.35
C PRO A 110 -16.97 -19.07 4.26
N ASP A 111 -16.49 -19.64 5.36
CA ASP A 111 -17.37 -20.33 6.31
C ASP A 111 -18.17 -19.31 7.13
N VAL A 112 -19.39 -19.03 6.66
CA VAL A 112 -20.33 -18.10 7.28
C VAL A 112 -20.73 -18.48 8.71
N TYR A 113 -20.47 -19.71 9.15
CA TYR A 113 -20.77 -20.14 10.52
C TYR A 113 -19.60 -19.84 11.46
N SER A 114 -18.37 -20.17 11.04
CA SER A 114 -17.16 -20.04 11.86
C SER A 114 -16.34 -18.78 11.62
N SER A 115 -16.76 -17.90 10.71
CA SER A 115 -16.15 -16.59 10.46
C SER A 115 -17.09 -15.41 10.76
N TRP A 116 -16.52 -14.25 11.07
CA TRP A 116 -17.25 -12.97 11.15
C TRP A 116 -16.90 -12.01 10.01
N ASP A 117 -15.95 -12.35 9.14
CA ASP A 117 -15.48 -11.49 8.05
C ASP A 117 -16.64 -10.88 7.27
N PHE A 118 -17.54 -11.74 6.76
CA PHE A 118 -18.70 -11.27 5.99
C PHE A 118 -19.75 -10.55 6.85
N HIS A 119 -19.95 -10.94 8.10
CA HIS A 119 -20.92 -10.25 8.96
C HIS A 119 -20.47 -8.85 9.35
N ILE A 120 -19.17 -8.65 9.51
CA ILE A 120 -18.61 -7.33 9.78
C ILE A 120 -18.59 -6.53 8.47
N LEU A 121 -18.02 -7.07 7.39
CA LEU A 121 -17.83 -6.30 6.15
C LEU A 121 -19.12 -6.06 5.35
N TRP A 122 -20.06 -7.01 5.38
CA TRP A 122 -21.31 -6.96 4.60
C TRP A 122 -22.58 -6.83 5.45
N GLY A 123 -22.48 -6.93 6.78
CA GLY A 123 -23.60 -6.65 7.69
C GLY A 123 -24.51 -7.85 7.94
N GLU A 124 -25.82 -7.61 7.99
CA GLU A 124 -26.80 -8.69 8.14
C GLU A 124 -26.89 -9.49 6.84
N LEU A 125 -26.73 -10.81 6.96
CA LEU A 125 -26.69 -11.72 5.82
C LEU A 125 -27.95 -12.58 5.73
N GLU A 126 -28.35 -12.88 4.50
CA GLU A 126 -29.24 -14.00 4.15
C GLU A 126 -28.48 -15.03 3.31
N TYR A 127 -28.89 -16.30 3.42
CA TYR A 127 -28.13 -17.42 2.86
C TYR A 127 -28.89 -18.15 1.77
N ILE A 128 -28.22 -18.38 0.64
CA ILE A 128 -28.70 -19.26 -0.42
C ILE A 128 -27.88 -20.55 -0.40
N HIS A 129 -28.49 -21.67 -0.03
CA HIS A 129 -27.78 -22.95 0.20
C HIS A 129 -27.49 -23.78 -1.06
N GLN A 130 -28.06 -23.39 -2.20
CA GLN A 130 -27.76 -23.99 -3.51
C GLN A 130 -27.80 -22.91 -4.59
N TYR A 131 -26.91 -22.98 -5.58
CA TYR A 131 -26.89 -21.97 -6.63
C TYR A 131 -28.21 -21.98 -7.42
N PRO A 132 -28.94 -20.85 -7.51
CA PRO A 132 -30.27 -20.86 -8.10
C PRO A 132 -30.30 -21.27 -9.57
N VAL A 133 -31.36 -21.98 -9.97
CA VAL A 133 -31.58 -22.42 -11.36
C VAL A 133 -32.49 -21.44 -12.11
N ASN A 134 -32.41 -21.44 -13.45
CA ASN A 134 -33.22 -20.55 -14.30
C ASN A 134 -34.64 -21.10 -14.49
N GLU A 135 -35.36 -21.27 -13.40
CA GLU A 135 -36.73 -21.80 -13.35
C GLU A 135 -37.65 -20.84 -12.59
N PRO A 136 -38.96 -20.77 -12.91
CA PRO A 136 -39.87 -19.79 -12.31
C PRO A 136 -39.93 -19.82 -10.78
N TRP A 137 -39.78 -21.00 -10.15
CA TRP A 137 -39.82 -21.15 -8.70
C TRP A 137 -38.57 -20.64 -7.97
N ASP A 138 -37.47 -20.39 -8.70
CA ASP A 138 -36.18 -19.96 -8.13
C ASP A 138 -35.72 -18.60 -8.72
N ALA A 139 -36.58 -17.98 -9.53
CA ALA A 139 -36.29 -16.74 -10.25
C ALA A 139 -35.94 -15.58 -9.31
N GLU A 140 -36.58 -15.52 -8.13
CA GLU A 140 -36.29 -14.49 -7.12
C GLU A 140 -34.88 -14.65 -6.54
N ASN A 141 -34.50 -15.85 -6.10
CA ASN A 141 -33.15 -16.11 -5.59
C ASN A 141 -32.09 -15.89 -6.69
N LEU A 142 -32.38 -16.32 -7.92
CA LEU A 142 -31.50 -16.08 -9.06
C LEU A 142 -31.31 -14.58 -9.33
N ALA A 143 -32.38 -13.79 -9.19
CA ALA A 143 -32.32 -12.34 -9.32
C ALA A 143 -31.48 -11.72 -8.20
N LYS A 144 -31.69 -12.11 -6.93
CA LYS A 144 -30.90 -11.62 -5.78
C LYS A 144 -29.41 -11.92 -5.91
N VAL A 145 -29.07 -13.18 -6.22
CA VAL A 145 -27.68 -13.64 -6.44
C VAL A 145 -27.02 -12.84 -7.56
N LYS A 146 -27.70 -12.64 -8.69
CA LYS A 146 -27.18 -11.85 -9.82
C LYS A 146 -27.04 -10.37 -9.49
N ALA A 147 -28.02 -9.79 -8.79
CA ALA A 147 -28.02 -8.38 -8.41
C ALA A 147 -26.83 -8.04 -7.51
N GLN A 148 -26.44 -8.96 -6.62
CA GLN A 148 -25.25 -8.83 -5.78
C GLN A 148 -23.98 -9.38 -6.43
N GLY A 149 -23.98 -9.66 -7.75
CA GLY A 149 -22.77 -9.98 -8.50
C GLY A 149 -22.18 -11.38 -8.27
N PHE A 150 -22.92 -12.30 -7.64
CA PHE A 150 -22.47 -13.68 -7.45
C PHE A 150 -22.69 -14.51 -8.72
N VAL A 151 -21.71 -15.34 -9.04
CA VAL A 151 -21.78 -16.34 -10.11
C VAL A 151 -21.37 -17.71 -9.62
N LYS A 152 -21.83 -18.76 -10.32
CA LYS A 152 -21.47 -20.14 -10.00
C LYS A 152 -19.98 -20.35 -10.26
N SER A 153 -19.27 -20.90 -9.28
CA SER A 153 -17.85 -21.29 -9.42
C SER A 153 -17.62 -22.63 -8.74
N GLY A 154 -17.23 -23.65 -9.50
CA GLY A 154 -17.03 -25.00 -8.97
C GLY A 154 -18.26 -25.52 -8.20
N LYS A 155 -18.05 -25.88 -6.93
CA LYS A 155 -19.09 -26.35 -6.00
C LYS A 155 -19.77 -25.23 -5.22
N GLY A 156 -19.32 -23.99 -5.38
CA GLY A 156 -19.82 -22.83 -4.65
C GLY A 156 -20.02 -21.64 -5.58
N TRP A 157 -19.43 -20.50 -5.19
CA TRP A 157 -19.70 -19.20 -5.78
C TRP A 157 -18.44 -18.37 -5.94
N ARG A 158 -18.53 -17.38 -6.83
CA ARG A 158 -17.57 -16.28 -7.00
C ARG A 158 -18.31 -14.96 -6.99
N HIS A 159 -17.90 -14.03 -6.14
CA HIS A 159 -18.39 -12.66 -6.14
C HIS A 159 -17.58 -11.85 -7.17
N LYS A 160 -18.14 -11.67 -8.37
CA LYS A 160 -17.44 -11.10 -9.53
C LYS A 160 -16.75 -9.76 -9.24
N PRO A 161 -17.37 -8.78 -8.55
CA PRO A 161 -16.75 -7.48 -8.30
C PRO A 161 -15.42 -7.59 -7.57
N THR A 162 -15.36 -8.46 -6.55
CA THR A 162 -14.18 -8.60 -5.67
C THR A 162 -13.24 -9.73 -6.07
N GLY A 163 -13.72 -10.68 -6.87
CA GLY A 163 -13.02 -11.92 -7.18
C GLY A 163 -12.93 -12.93 -6.02
N ILE A 164 -13.61 -12.70 -4.91
CA ILE A 164 -13.67 -13.62 -3.75
C ILE A 164 -14.52 -14.83 -4.10
N GLU A 165 -14.09 -16.00 -3.64
CA GLU A 165 -14.73 -17.28 -3.90
C GLU A 165 -14.98 -18.03 -2.60
N GLY A 166 -15.99 -18.89 -2.59
CA GLY A 166 -16.35 -19.67 -1.41
C GLY A 166 -17.25 -20.85 -1.75
N ASP A 167 -17.33 -21.80 -0.83
CA ASP A 167 -18.31 -22.88 -0.87
C ASP A 167 -19.70 -22.38 -0.44
N MET A 168 -20.73 -23.21 -0.63
CA MET A 168 -22.08 -22.89 -0.21
C MET A 168 -22.21 -22.82 1.33
N PRO A 169 -23.10 -21.97 1.89
CA PRO A 169 -24.07 -21.12 1.20
C PRO A 169 -23.48 -19.82 0.61
N ILE A 170 -24.21 -19.18 -0.30
CA ILE A 170 -23.90 -17.82 -0.78
C ILE A 170 -24.30 -16.82 0.30
N PRO A 171 -23.39 -15.97 0.82
CA PRO A 171 -23.68 -14.94 1.81
C PRO A 171 -24.16 -13.66 1.11
N LEU A 172 -25.47 -13.49 0.96
CA LEU A 172 -26.04 -12.27 0.39
C LEU A 172 -26.25 -11.23 1.49
N LYS A 173 -25.98 -9.96 1.19
CA LYS A 173 -26.47 -8.83 2.02
C LYS A 173 -27.98 -8.90 2.07
N LYS A 174 -28.57 -8.89 3.26
CA LYS A 174 -30.02 -8.95 3.43
C LYS A 174 -30.65 -7.61 3.08
N GLU A 175 -31.65 -7.61 2.22
CA GLU A 175 -32.41 -6.40 1.87
C GLU A 175 -33.07 -5.80 3.12
N GLY A 176 -32.83 -4.51 3.39
CA GLY A 176 -33.30 -3.82 4.60
C GLY A 176 -32.65 -4.28 5.91
N GLY A 177 -31.63 -5.13 5.86
CA GLY A 177 -30.86 -5.55 7.03
C GLY A 177 -29.82 -4.52 7.46
N ALA A 178 -29.15 -4.78 8.59
CA ALA A 178 -28.08 -3.92 9.06
C ALA A 178 -26.93 -3.81 8.05
N PRO A 179 -26.37 -2.60 7.83
CA PRO A 179 -25.27 -2.38 6.89
C PRO A 179 -23.98 -3.05 7.36
N GLY A 180 -23.06 -3.33 6.44
CA GLY A 180 -21.69 -3.74 6.77
C GLY A 180 -20.81 -2.54 7.17
N LEU A 181 -19.62 -2.83 7.68
CA LEU A 181 -18.65 -1.85 8.18
C LEU A 181 -18.36 -0.73 7.17
N ILE A 182 -18.02 -1.09 5.93
CA ILE A 182 -17.66 -0.11 4.90
C ILE A 182 -18.90 0.71 4.50
N ASP A 183 -20.07 0.07 4.36
CA ASP A 183 -21.31 0.75 3.99
C ASP A 183 -21.73 1.74 5.08
N LEU A 184 -21.64 1.34 6.36
CA LEU A 184 -21.97 2.18 7.50
C LEU A 184 -20.98 3.34 7.67
N ALA A 185 -19.68 3.06 7.55
CA ALA A 185 -18.64 4.07 7.61
C ALA A 185 -18.82 5.12 6.51
N ASN A 186 -19.14 4.71 5.28
CA ASN A 186 -19.46 5.62 4.18
C ASN A 186 -20.66 6.52 4.48
N GLN A 187 -21.71 5.97 5.12
CA GLN A 187 -22.88 6.76 5.55
C GLN A 187 -22.52 7.80 6.61
N LYS A 188 -21.47 7.55 7.39
CA LYS A 188 -21.01 8.40 8.49
C LYS A 188 -19.83 9.31 8.13
N GLY A 189 -19.24 9.14 6.95
CA GLY A 189 -18.05 9.90 6.52
C GLY A 189 -16.72 9.32 7.01
N VAL A 190 -16.74 8.16 7.68
CA VAL A 190 -15.56 7.49 8.26
C VAL A 190 -14.82 6.67 7.21
N LYS A 191 -13.49 6.68 7.23
CA LYS A 191 -12.67 5.82 6.35
C LYS A 191 -12.47 4.45 6.98
N VAL A 192 -12.33 3.44 6.14
CA VAL A 192 -12.06 2.06 6.56
C VAL A 192 -10.84 1.55 5.82
N MET A 193 -9.82 1.15 6.56
CA MET A 193 -8.55 0.64 6.05
C MET A 193 -8.51 -0.88 6.18
N ALA A 194 -7.85 -1.55 5.24
CA ALA A 194 -7.47 -2.93 5.42
C ALA A 194 -6.10 -2.97 6.13
N SER A 195 -6.07 -3.45 7.37
CA SER A 195 -4.82 -3.57 8.12
C SER A 195 -4.21 -4.95 7.92
N LEU A 196 -2.95 -4.98 7.50
CA LEU A 196 -2.24 -6.16 7.03
C LEU A 196 -1.11 -6.49 8.02
N GLY A 197 -1.15 -7.66 8.63
CA GLY A 197 -0.11 -8.13 9.56
C GLY A 197 -0.56 -8.21 11.01
N GLY A 198 0.10 -7.43 11.86
CA GLY A 198 0.11 -7.52 13.31
C GLY A 198 1.03 -8.62 13.81
N TRP A 199 1.33 -8.57 15.10
CA TRP A 199 2.28 -9.43 15.82
C TRP A 199 2.34 -10.89 15.36
N SER A 200 1.17 -11.49 15.12
CA SER A 200 1.03 -12.91 14.83
C SER A 200 0.89 -13.32 13.37
N MET A 201 0.92 -12.35 12.46
CA MET A 201 0.84 -12.58 11.02
C MET A 201 1.92 -11.84 10.22
N SER A 202 2.90 -11.20 10.89
CA SER A 202 4.01 -10.53 10.21
C SER A 202 5.14 -11.45 9.73
N LYS A 203 5.13 -12.74 10.09
CA LYS A 203 6.22 -13.70 9.81
C LYS A 203 6.77 -13.62 8.38
N HIS A 204 5.89 -13.49 7.39
CA HIS A 204 6.25 -13.58 5.98
C HIS A 204 6.43 -12.24 5.28
N PHE A 205 6.35 -11.10 5.99
CA PHE A 205 6.67 -9.82 5.38
C PHE A 205 8.11 -9.72 4.85
N PRO A 206 9.17 -10.13 5.58
CA PRO A 206 10.54 -9.99 5.10
C PRO A 206 10.74 -10.66 3.74
N GLU A 207 10.32 -11.93 3.63
CA GLU A 207 10.46 -12.69 2.39
C GLU A 207 9.50 -12.24 1.29
N MET A 208 8.30 -11.75 1.64
CA MET A 208 7.35 -11.22 0.66
C MET A 208 7.86 -9.91 0.05
N ALA A 209 8.40 -9.01 0.86
CA ALA A 209 8.89 -7.71 0.42
C ALA A 209 10.17 -7.83 -0.43
N ALA A 210 11.04 -8.79 -0.11
CA ALA A 210 12.31 -9.02 -0.81
C ALA A 210 12.16 -9.77 -2.15
N ASP A 211 11.14 -10.63 -2.30
CA ASP A 211 10.94 -11.45 -3.50
C ASP A 211 9.94 -10.78 -4.47
N PRO A 212 10.34 -10.44 -5.71
CA PRO A 212 9.48 -9.73 -6.65
C PRO A 212 8.24 -10.54 -7.06
N VAL A 213 8.31 -11.87 -7.08
CA VAL A 213 7.17 -12.74 -7.41
C VAL A 213 6.17 -12.75 -6.25
N LYS A 214 6.63 -12.84 -5.00
CA LYS A 214 5.77 -12.78 -3.82
C LYS A 214 5.14 -11.39 -3.67
N LYS A 215 5.93 -10.33 -3.81
CA LYS A 215 5.45 -8.95 -3.80
C LYS A 215 4.39 -8.68 -4.87
N ALA A 216 4.58 -9.19 -6.09
CA ALA A 216 3.57 -9.06 -7.15
C ALA A 216 2.24 -9.76 -6.80
N ARG A 217 2.27 -10.89 -6.06
CA ARG A 217 1.05 -11.54 -5.56
C ARG A 217 0.38 -10.70 -4.47
N PHE A 218 1.17 -10.20 -3.51
CA PHE A 218 0.69 -9.31 -2.46
C PHE A 218 -0.03 -8.08 -3.04
N LEU A 219 0.62 -7.37 -3.96
CA LEU A 219 0.08 -6.18 -4.61
C LEU A 219 -1.21 -6.47 -5.39
N LYS A 220 -1.33 -7.66 -6.00
CA LYS A 220 -2.55 -8.09 -6.69
C LYS A 220 -3.72 -8.34 -5.73
N ASP A 221 -3.46 -8.81 -4.52
CA ASP A 221 -4.52 -8.97 -3.52
C ASP A 221 -5.00 -7.63 -2.96
N LEU A 222 -4.19 -6.56 -3.02
CA LEU A 222 -4.64 -5.21 -2.70
C LEU A 222 -5.75 -4.73 -3.65
N ASP A 223 -5.74 -5.13 -4.93
CA ASP A 223 -6.83 -4.82 -5.87
C ASP A 223 -8.17 -5.37 -5.37
N LYS A 224 -8.16 -6.57 -4.76
CA LYS A 224 -9.37 -7.19 -4.21
C LYS A 224 -9.87 -6.43 -2.98
N LEU A 225 -8.96 -5.94 -2.14
CA LEU A 225 -9.30 -5.08 -1.00
C LEU A 225 -9.88 -3.74 -1.49
N MET A 226 -9.28 -3.12 -2.50
CA MET A 226 -9.85 -1.90 -3.10
C MET A 226 -11.23 -2.16 -3.71
N ALA A 227 -11.42 -3.30 -4.38
CA ALA A 227 -12.71 -3.72 -4.93
C ALA A 227 -13.76 -4.07 -3.86
N LEU A 228 -13.35 -4.43 -2.63
CA LEU A 228 -14.26 -4.57 -1.48
C LEU A 228 -14.76 -3.21 -0.97
N GLY A 229 -14.12 -2.11 -1.36
CA GLY A 229 -14.48 -0.75 -0.95
C GLY A 229 -13.62 -0.18 0.18
N PHE A 230 -12.49 -0.79 0.51
CA PHE A 230 -11.54 -0.19 1.45
C PHE A 230 -11.01 1.15 0.92
N HIS A 231 -10.78 2.07 1.86
CA HIS A 231 -10.32 3.43 1.61
C HIS A 231 -8.80 3.53 1.55
N GLY A 232 -8.09 2.48 1.94
CA GLY A 232 -6.64 2.45 1.95
C GLY A 232 -6.10 1.18 2.60
N ILE A 233 -4.78 1.15 2.72
CA ILE A 233 -4.00 0.05 3.29
C ILE A 233 -3.24 0.54 4.51
N ASP A 234 -3.29 -0.24 5.59
CA ASP A 234 -2.47 -0.06 6.78
C ASP A 234 -1.52 -1.26 6.90
N ILE A 235 -0.22 -1.01 7.00
CA ILE A 235 0.79 -2.08 7.16
C ILE A 235 1.20 -2.19 8.63
N ASP A 236 1.04 -3.38 9.19
CA ASP A 236 1.46 -3.70 10.55
C ASP A 236 2.51 -4.83 10.49
N TRP A 237 3.70 -4.49 9.98
CA TRP A 237 4.85 -5.39 9.98
C TRP A 237 5.61 -5.20 11.28
N GLU A 238 5.57 -6.23 12.14
CA GLU A 238 6.26 -6.23 13.43
C GLU A 238 7.46 -7.19 13.44
N TYR A 239 8.70 -6.80 13.10
CA TYR A 239 9.17 -5.46 12.69
C TYR A 239 10.24 -5.51 11.58
N PRO A 240 10.31 -4.54 10.64
CA PRO A 240 11.44 -4.43 9.72
C PRO A 240 12.78 -4.28 10.46
N GLY A 241 13.81 -5.02 10.02
CA GLY A 241 15.17 -4.91 10.55
C GLY A 241 15.38 -5.58 11.91
N PHE A 242 14.29 -5.99 12.56
CA PHE A 242 14.28 -6.60 13.87
C PHE A 242 13.43 -7.88 13.88
N GLY A 243 13.62 -8.73 14.88
CA GLY A 243 12.76 -9.90 15.04
C GLY A 243 11.36 -9.54 15.54
N GLY A 244 10.37 -10.32 15.10
CA GLY A 244 9.04 -10.40 15.68
C GLY A 244 8.72 -11.83 16.09
N MET A 245 7.45 -12.23 15.98
CA MET A 245 7.09 -13.63 16.28
C MET A 245 7.60 -14.60 15.20
N ASN A 246 8.58 -15.42 15.58
CA ASN A 246 9.11 -16.55 14.80
C ASN A 246 9.64 -16.17 13.41
N PHE A 247 10.27 -15.01 13.31
CA PHE A 247 11.17 -14.62 12.23
C PHE A 247 12.27 -13.70 12.79
N ALA A 248 13.41 -13.66 12.10
CA ALA A 248 14.46 -12.67 12.37
C ALA A 248 14.31 -11.52 11.37
N GLY A 249 14.57 -10.30 11.81
CA GLY A 249 14.68 -9.18 10.88
C GLY A 249 16.09 -9.09 10.30
N ASP A 250 16.17 -8.49 9.12
CA ASP A 250 17.41 -8.22 8.39
C ASP A 250 17.50 -6.71 8.10
N PRO A 251 18.67 -6.05 8.19
CA PRO A 251 18.78 -4.63 7.83
C PRO A 251 18.26 -4.28 6.43
N ALA A 252 18.24 -5.22 5.48
CA ALA A 252 17.64 -5.02 4.16
C ALA A 252 16.11 -4.78 4.22
N ASP A 253 15.44 -5.21 5.30
CA ASP A 253 14.00 -5.03 5.50
C ASP A 253 13.60 -3.55 5.51
N PHE A 254 14.46 -2.64 5.97
CA PHE A 254 14.16 -1.19 5.93
C PHE A 254 13.98 -0.70 4.49
N ALA A 255 14.93 -1.00 3.61
CA ALA A 255 14.86 -0.64 2.20
C ALA A 255 13.70 -1.37 1.48
N ASN A 256 13.47 -2.64 1.82
CA ASN A 256 12.36 -3.42 1.28
C ASN A 256 11.00 -2.85 1.71
N PHE A 257 10.87 -2.39 2.96
CA PHE A 257 9.67 -1.73 3.47
C PHE A 257 9.41 -0.40 2.76
N GLU A 258 10.43 0.44 2.58
CA GLU A 258 10.33 1.70 1.84
C GLU A 258 9.86 1.48 0.40
N GLN A 259 10.48 0.51 -0.29
CA GLN A 259 10.07 0.16 -1.65
C GLN A 259 8.66 -0.40 -1.68
N LEU A 260 8.28 -1.23 -0.70
CA LEU A 260 6.92 -1.75 -0.58
C LEU A 260 5.91 -0.60 -0.41
N MET A 261 6.20 0.43 0.40
CA MET A 261 5.30 1.58 0.55
C MET A 261 5.15 2.36 -0.76
N GLU A 262 6.23 2.55 -1.51
CA GLU A 262 6.21 3.19 -2.84
C GLU A 262 5.37 2.36 -3.85
N ASP A 263 5.59 1.05 -3.89
CA ASP A 263 4.86 0.14 -4.79
C ASP A 263 3.36 0.09 -4.44
N ILE A 264 3.01 0.10 -3.15
CA ILE A 264 1.62 0.18 -2.70
C ILE A 264 1.01 1.51 -3.13
N ARG A 265 1.70 2.63 -2.88
CA ARG A 265 1.23 3.97 -3.26
C ARG A 265 0.97 4.07 -4.76
N GLU A 266 1.89 3.60 -5.59
CA GLU A 266 1.71 3.56 -7.05
C GLU A 266 0.47 2.72 -7.43
N ARG A 267 0.27 1.58 -6.74
CA ARG A 267 -0.83 0.66 -7.05
C ARG A 267 -2.21 1.19 -6.65
N ILE A 268 -2.33 1.79 -5.46
CA ILE A 268 -3.63 2.24 -4.93
C ILE A 268 -3.98 3.69 -5.32
N GLY A 269 -3.00 4.44 -5.84
CA GLY A 269 -3.16 5.81 -6.28
C GLY A 269 -3.07 6.85 -5.14
N PRO A 270 -3.11 8.14 -5.48
CA PRO A 270 -2.96 9.23 -4.51
C PRO A 270 -4.22 9.46 -3.64
N ASP A 271 -5.40 9.03 -4.11
CA ASP A 271 -6.68 9.29 -3.41
C ASP A 271 -6.98 8.30 -2.27
N LYS A 272 -6.23 7.19 -2.20
CA LYS A 272 -6.36 6.17 -1.16
C LYS A 272 -5.37 6.44 -0.04
N LEU A 273 -5.73 6.05 1.18
CA LEU A 273 -4.83 6.20 2.31
C LEU A 273 -3.77 5.09 2.34
N LEU A 274 -2.56 5.43 2.75
CA LEU A 274 -1.47 4.50 3.06
C LEU A 274 -0.86 4.87 4.41
N THR A 275 -1.00 3.96 5.37
CA THR A 275 -0.46 4.10 6.72
C THR A 275 0.33 2.86 7.11
N ALA A 276 1.08 2.96 8.21
CA ALA A 276 1.64 1.78 8.86
C ALA A 276 1.73 1.98 10.37
N ALA A 277 1.63 0.87 11.10
CA ALA A 277 1.88 0.80 12.52
C ALA A 277 3.38 0.59 12.78
N PHE A 278 3.99 1.45 13.59
CA PHE A 278 5.40 1.43 13.93
C PHE A 278 5.61 1.19 15.42
N SER A 279 6.72 0.53 15.75
CA SER A 279 7.17 0.43 17.14
C SER A 279 7.47 1.81 17.72
N ALA A 280 7.21 1.99 19.01
CA ALA A 280 7.63 3.18 19.74
C ALA A 280 9.12 3.19 20.14
N SER A 281 9.87 2.10 19.90
CA SER A 281 11.29 2.05 20.22
C SER A 281 12.13 2.73 19.14
N THR A 282 12.78 3.84 19.47
CA THR A 282 13.64 4.60 18.53
C THR A 282 14.76 3.74 17.90
N ALA A 283 15.28 2.76 18.64
CA ALA A 283 16.26 1.80 18.12
C ALA A 283 15.72 1.00 16.91
N LYS A 284 14.42 0.71 16.88
CA LYS A 284 13.76 0.02 15.76
C LYS A 284 13.42 0.92 14.58
N LEU A 285 13.56 2.23 14.77
CA LEU A 285 13.18 3.26 13.81
C LEU A 285 14.38 3.88 13.08
N GLU A 286 15.59 3.70 13.60
CA GLU A 286 16.81 4.36 13.12
C GLU A 286 17.20 3.95 11.70
N GLY A 287 16.85 2.74 11.27
CA GLY A 287 17.21 2.21 9.94
C GLY A 287 16.35 2.70 8.77
N PHE A 288 15.21 3.34 9.04
CA PHE A 288 14.30 3.81 7.98
C PHE A 288 14.79 5.12 7.33
N ASN A 289 14.58 5.22 6.02
CA ASN A 289 14.65 6.46 5.26
C ASN A 289 13.34 7.26 5.41
N TRP A 290 13.24 8.04 6.48
CA TRP A 290 12.07 8.87 6.79
C TRP A 290 11.66 9.82 5.64
N PRO A 291 12.57 10.52 4.93
CA PRO A 291 12.19 11.31 3.76
C PRO A 291 11.43 10.55 2.68
N ARG A 292 11.80 9.29 2.39
CA ARG A 292 11.06 8.44 1.44
C ARG A 292 9.68 8.10 1.97
N LEU A 293 9.60 7.66 3.23
CA LEU A 293 8.32 7.29 3.85
C LEU A 293 7.35 8.46 3.93
N VAL A 294 7.82 9.66 4.32
CA VAL A 294 7.01 10.89 4.39
C VAL A 294 6.40 11.26 3.03
N LYS A 295 7.08 10.93 1.92
CA LYS A 295 6.57 11.17 0.57
C LYS A 295 5.49 10.18 0.16
N SER A 296 5.59 8.92 0.59
CA SER A 296 4.71 7.84 0.15
C SER A 296 3.47 7.65 1.04
N MET A 297 3.57 8.00 2.32
CA MET A 297 2.58 7.67 3.35
C MET A 297 1.80 8.90 3.83
N ASP A 298 0.54 8.68 4.21
CA ASP A 298 -0.33 9.72 4.77
C ASP A 298 -0.05 9.92 6.25
N TYR A 299 -0.01 8.83 7.03
CA TYR A 299 0.17 8.86 8.47
C TYR A 299 1.12 7.78 9.00
N PHE A 300 1.77 8.10 10.12
CA PHE A 300 2.65 7.23 10.90
C PHE A 300 1.95 6.90 12.23
N ASN A 301 1.48 5.67 12.34
CA ASN A 301 0.72 5.20 13.50
C ASN A 301 1.69 4.59 14.50
N MET A 302 2.02 5.32 15.56
CA MET A 302 3.04 4.91 16.52
C MET A 302 2.40 4.15 17.68
N MET A 303 2.79 2.88 17.85
CA MET A 303 2.33 2.01 18.93
C MET A 303 3.00 2.38 20.26
N THR A 304 2.68 3.56 20.80
CA THR A 304 3.15 4.06 22.12
C THR A 304 2.38 3.44 23.29
N TYR A 305 2.22 2.12 23.20
CA TYR A 305 1.72 1.20 24.22
C TYR A 305 2.58 -0.07 24.14
N ASP A 306 2.42 -0.99 25.06
CA ASP A 306 3.26 -2.19 25.19
C ASP A 306 4.73 -1.85 25.48
N LEU A 307 4.96 -0.77 26.22
CA LEU A 307 6.29 -0.30 26.58
C LEU A 307 6.83 -1.07 27.81
N ASN A 308 5.95 -1.49 28.71
CA ASN A 308 6.23 -2.44 29.79
C ASN A 308 5.10 -3.46 29.93
N GLY A 309 5.42 -4.67 30.41
CA GLY A 309 4.44 -5.72 30.61
C GLY A 309 5.01 -6.97 31.27
N ALA A 310 4.34 -8.10 31.08
CA ALA A 310 4.74 -9.37 31.70
C ALA A 310 6.12 -9.88 31.24
N TRP A 311 6.67 -9.34 30.15
CA TRP A 311 8.04 -9.61 29.66
C TRP A 311 9.12 -8.76 30.35
N SER A 312 8.78 -7.66 31.03
CA SER A 312 9.68 -6.77 31.79
C SER A 312 10.21 -7.39 33.08
N ASN A 313 11.41 -7.03 33.54
CA ASN A 313 11.98 -7.57 34.79
C ASN A 313 11.42 -6.88 36.04
N VAL A 314 10.98 -5.62 35.91
CA VAL A 314 10.29 -4.85 36.94
C VAL A 314 8.91 -4.44 36.44
N THR A 315 7.99 -4.16 37.36
CA THR A 315 6.70 -3.55 37.00
C THR A 315 6.92 -2.12 36.48
N GLY A 316 6.16 -1.74 35.47
CA GLY A 316 6.27 -0.45 34.80
C GLY A 316 4.99 -0.13 34.04
N HIS A 317 4.98 1.00 33.35
CA HIS A 317 3.78 1.51 32.68
C HIS A 317 3.64 0.99 31.24
N ASN A 318 2.44 0.56 30.87
CA ASN A 318 2.12 0.10 29.52
C ASN A 318 2.32 1.20 28.47
N ALA A 319 1.88 2.42 28.77
CA ALA A 319 1.84 3.55 27.84
C ALA A 319 2.12 4.89 28.55
N PRO A 320 3.29 5.08 29.18
CA PRO A 320 3.65 6.33 29.85
C PRO A 320 3.68 7.52 28.87
N LEU A 321 3.18 8.68 29.31
CA LEU A 321 3.24 9.92 28.53
C LEU A 321 4.65 10.53 28.59
N TYR A 322 5.27 10.50 29.77
CA TYR A 322 6.59 11.06 30.05
C TYR A 322 7.49 10.05 30.77
N PRO A 323 8.82 10.28 30.81
CA PRO A 323 9.75 9.47 31.57
C PRO A 323 9.43 9.45 33.08
N TYR A 324 9.77 8.35 33.75
CA TYR A 324 9.58 8.18 35.19
C TYR A 324 10.77 7.46 35.85
N PRO A 325 11.05 7.70 37.16
CA PRO A 325 12.28 7.23 37.80
C PRO A 325 12.48 5.71 37.80
N GLU A 326 11.39 4.93 37.85
CA GLU A 326 11.39 3.47 37.97
C GLU A 326 11.44 2.74 36.61
N GLU A 327 11.58 3.45 35.49
CA GLU A 327 11.61 2.87 34.15
C GLU A 327 12.72 1.80 34.00
N GLU A 328 12.36 0.62 33.48
CA GLU A 328 13.35 -0.44 33.21
C GLU A 328 14.30 -0.04 32.07
N PHE A 329 13.74 0.56 31.03
CA PHE A 329 14.45 1.01 29.84
C PHE A 329 14.10 2.46 29.56
N LYS A 330 15.12 3.31 29.55
CA LYS A 330 14.95 4.75 29.31
C LYS A 330 14.44 5.04 27.90
N GLY A 331 13.56 6.03 27.80
CA GLY A 331 13.08 6.56 26.52
C GLY A 331 12.01 5.70 25.84
N LEU A 332 11.38 4.78 26.58
CA LEU A 332 10.16 4.09 26.16
C LEU A 332 8.94 4.82 26.69
N ASP A 333 8.73 6.02 26.17
CA ASP A 333 7.60 6.90 26.49
C ASP A 333 7.24 7.77 25.27
N LEU A 334 6.06 8.37 25.32
CA LEU A 334 5.50 9.12 24.20
C LEU A 334 6.31 10.41 23.91
N ASP A 335 6.69 11.20 24.92
CA ASP A 335 7.43 12.45 24.71
C ASP A 335 8.82 12.24 24.15
N THR A 336 9.57 11.26 24.67
CA THR A 336 10.90 10.92 24.13
C THR A 336 10.80 10.53 22.65
N LEU A 337 9.79 9.74 22.26
CA LEU A 337 9.58 9.39 20.86
C LEU A 337 9.20 10.61 20.01
N ARG A 338 8.30 11.49 20.49
CA ARG A 338 7.93 12.73 19.78
C ARG A 338 9.16 13.60 19.50
N ILE A 339 10.02 13.80 20.51
CA ILE A 339 11.25 14.60 20.37
C ILE A 339 12.13 13.99 19.28
N TRP A 340 12.37 12.67 19.34
CA TRP A 340 13.17 11.96 18.35
C TRP A 340 12.57 12.08 16.93
N MET A 341 11.25 11.96 16.78
CA MET A 341 10.58 12.06 15.47
C MET A 341 10.70 13.47 14.89
N ALA A 342 10.58 14.51 15.72
CA ALA A 342 10.80 15.89 15.31
C ALA A 342 12.25 16.13 14.85
N GLU A 343 13.24 15.56 15.55
CA GLU A 343 14.66 15.62 15.16
C GLU A 343 14.94 14.92 13.82
N LYS A 344 14.16 13.88 13.48
CA LYS A 344 14.21 13.19 12.18
C LYS A 344 13.47 13.94 11.05
N GLY A 345 12.80 15.06 11.35
CA GLY A 345 12.07 15.86 10.37
C GLY A 345 10.76 15.24 9.91
N ILE A 346 10.14 14.38 10.73
CA ILE A 346 8.82 13.81 10.44
C ILE A 346 7.76 14.90 10.73
N PRO A 347 6.88 15.25 9.78
CA PRO A 347 5.86 16.29 10.00
C PRO A 347 4.89 15.88 11.10
N SER A 348 4.62 16.79 12.06
CA SER A 348 3.83 16.49 13.26
C SER A 348 2.39 16.11 12.92
N GLU A 349 1.80 16.74 11.91
CA GLU A 349 0.47 16.47 11.39
C GLU A 349 0.30 15.06 10.82
N LYS A 350 1.41 14.37 10.52
CA LYS A 350 1.41 12.97 10.07
C LYS A 350 1.57 11.95 11.20
N ILE A 351 1.83 12.39 12.44
CA ILE A 351 2.15 11.50 13.57
C ILE A 351 0.89 11.25 14.41
N ASN A 352 0.51 9.97 14.55
CA ASN A 352 -0.55 9.55 15.46
C ASN A 352 0.02 8.68 16.58
N PHE A 353 -0.25 9.00 17.85
CA PHE A 353 0.23 8.20 18.99
C PHE A 353 -0.83 7.25 19.56
N GLY A 354 -0.38 6.19 20.21
CA GLY A 354 -1.21 5.11 20.72
C GLY A 354 -1.98 5.44 22.00
N ALA A 355 -3.27 5.08 21.99
CA ALA A 355 -4.17 5.00 23.12
C ALA A 355 -4.54 3.53 23.38
N ALA A 356 -4.15 3.02 24.55
CA ALA A 356 -4.41 1.64 24.95
C ALA A 356 -5.74 1.52 25.69
N PHE A 357 -6.74 0.89 25.08
CA PHE A 357 -8.03 0.62 25.74
C PHE A 357 -8.01 -0.70 26.55
N TYR A 358 -6.85 -1.01 27.11
CA TYR A 358 -6.56 -2.21 27.89
C TYR A 358 -5.43 -1.92 28.90
N GLY A 359 -5.24 -2.84 29.84
CA GLY A 359 -4.12 -2.82 30.77
C GLY A 359 -3.17 -4.00 30.60
N ARG A 360 -2.05 -3.99 31.34
CA ARG A 360 -1.08 -5.09 31.44
C ARG A 360 -0.90 -5.51 32.89
N GLY A 361 -1.33 -6.73 33.20
CA GLY A 361 -1.30 -7.35 34.51
C GLY A 361 -0.06 -8.21 34.72
N VAL A 362 0.64 -7.96 35.82
CA VAL A 362 1.92 -8.58 36.17
C VAL A 362 1.90 -9.04 37.63
N GLN A 363 2.46 -10.20 37.92
CA GLN A 363 2.74 -10.64 39.29
C GLN A 363 4.20 -10.37 39.68
N THR A 364 4.41 -10.05 40.95
CA THR A 364 5.70 -9.68 41.53
C THR A 364 6.20 -10.72 42.52
N THR A 365 7.49 -10.70 42.84
CA THR A 365 8.07 -11.53 43.92
C THR A 365 7.79 -10.96 45.30
N GLU A 366 7.33 -9.70 45.36
CA GLU A 366 6.99 -8.99 46.58
C GLU A 366 5.61 -9.41 47.09
N ALA A 367 5.40 -9.34 48.40
CA ALA A 367 4.08 -9.64 48.99
C ALA A 367 3.03 -8.58 48.60
N GLU A 368 3.47 -7.32 48.47
CA GLU A 368 2.68 -6.18 48.03
C GLU A 368 3.44 -5.51 46.87
N ALA A 369 2.80 -5.45 45.70
CA ALA A 369 3.38 -4.86 44.51
C ALA A 369 3.44 -3.33 44.62
N TYR A 370 4.43 -2.74 43.94
CA TYR A 370 4.62 -1.31 43.76
C TYR A 370 5.26 -1.07 42.40
N LEU A 371 5.20 0.15 41.87
CA LEU A 371 5.86 0.53 40.61
C LEU A 371 7.38 0.31 40.73
N GLY A 372 8.00 -0.42 39.79
CA GLY A 372 9.41 -0.81 39.86
C GLY A 372 9.68 -2.09 40.67
N ALA A 373 8.65 -2.76 41.21
CA ALA A 373 8.83 -4.02 41.93
C ALA A 373 9.36 -5.14 41.01
N PRO A 374 10.26 -6.03 41.49
CA PRO A 374 10.73 -7.18 40.72
C PRO A 374 9.60 -8.14 40.36
N THR A 375 9.58 -8.57 39.10
CA THR A 375 8.54 -9.47 38.56
C THR A 375 8.82 -10.94 38.86
N ASP A 376 7.76 -11.72 39.09
CA ASP A 376 7.86 -13.17 39.34
C ASP A 376 7.74 -13.97 38.02
N LYS A 377 8.90 -14.17 37.38
CA LYS A 377 9.04 -14.82 36.07
C LYS A 377 8.84 -16.34 36.16
N ARG A 378 7.97 -16.86 35.30
CA ARG A 378 7.72 -18.29 35.13
C ARG A 378 7.46 -18.63 33.67
N ILE A 379 7.72 -19.88 33.28
CA ILE A 379 7.30 -20.34 31.95
C ILE A 379 5.77 -20.44 31.96
N TYR A 380 5.13 -19.69 31.07
CA TYR A 380 3.71 -19.76 30.81
C TYR A 380 3.47 -19.98 29.32
N ASN A 381 2.46 -20.78 28.99
CA ASN A 381 2.13 -21.09 27.60
C ASN A 381 0.97 -20.20 27.14
N MET A 382 1.31 -19.06 26.53
CA MET A 382 0.35 -18.11 25.97
C MET A 382 -0.35 -18.71 24.75
N SER A 383 -1.59 -18.31 24.50
CA SER A 383 -2.38 -18.82 23.38
C SER A 383 -1.83 -18.41 22.00
N VAL A 384 -1.15 -17.27 21.93
CA VAL A 384 -0.57 -16.72 20.68
C VAL A 384 0.92 -17.03 20.58
N ASP A 385 1.70 -16.68 21.61
CA ASP A 385 3.16 -16.77 21.61
C ASP A 385 3.71 -18.16 22.01
N GLY A 386 2.86 -19.05 22.52
CA GLY A 386 3.29 -20.33 23.05
C GLY A 386 4.09 -20.19 24.37
N PRO A 387 5.03 -21.11 24.65
CA PRO A 387 5.75 -21.14 25.92
C PRO A 387 6.82 -20.05 25.98
N LEU A 388 6.69 -19.12 26.92
CA LEU A 388 7.68 -18.06 27.15
C LEU A 388 7.85 -17.73 28.64
N LEU A 389 8.98 -17.10 28.98
CA LEU A 389 9.26 -16.61 30.32
C LEU A 389 8.46 -15.33 30.57
N SER A 390 7.47 -15.42 31.45
CA SER A 390 6.46 -14.38 31.66
C SER A 390 6.15 -14.20 33.15
N ALA A 391 5.87 -12.97 33.54
CA ALA A 391 5.34 -12.63 34.85
C ALA A 391 3.82 -12.33 34.80
N VAL A 392 3.13 -12.84 33.77
CA VAL A 392 1.72 -12.56 33.52
C VAL A 392 0.85 -12.82 34.75
N ASP A 393 -0.06 -11.90 35.07
CA ASP A 393 -1.10 -12.13 36.07
C ASP A 393 -2.28 -12.87 35.43
N VAL A 394 -2.31 -14.18 35.63
CA VAL A 394 -3.42 -15.06 35.22
C VAL A 394 -4.33 -15.44 36.39
N ASP A 395 -4.09 -14.91 37.58
CA ASP A 395 -4.95 -15.16 38.73
C ASP A 395 -6.13 -14.18 38.72
N ASN A 396 -5.89 -12.93 38.27
CA ASN A 396 -6.94 -11.93 38.10
C ASN A 396 -7.38 -11.76 36.64
N TRP A 397 -6.51 -12.02 35.65
CA TRP A 397 -6.77 -11.67 34.25
C TRP A 397 -6.63 -12.84 33.26
N LYS A 398 -6.98 -14.05 33.70
CA LYS A 398 -6.82 -15.28 32.90
C LYS A 398 -7.48 -15.22 31.52
N GLU A 399 -8.71 -14.73 31.45
CA GLU A 399 -9.50 -14.65 30.20
C GLU A 399 -8.88 -13.72 29.15
N PHE A 400 -7.95 -12.86 29.58
CA PHE A 400 -7.24 -11.89 28.74
C PHE A 400 -5.74 -12.15 28.66
N GLU A 401 -5.26 -13.27 29.22
CA GLU A 401 -3.83 -13.59 29.35
C GLU A 401 -3.01 -12.38 29.87
N GLY A 402 -3.53 -11.70 30.90
CA GLY A 402 -2.87 -10.53 31.50
C GLY A 402 -3.08 -9.21 30.76
N SER A 403 -3.93 -9.15 29.73
CA SER A 403 -4.18 -7.91 28.98
C SER A 403 -5.66 -7.47 29.01
N PRO A 404 -6.25 -7.20 30.19
CA PRO A 404 -7.68 -6.95 30.32
C PRO A 404 -8.13 -5.66 29.62
N ASN A 405 -9.27 -5.70 28.93
CA ASN A 405 -9.92 -4.53 28.35
C ASN A 405 -10.36 -3.54 29.45
N TYR A 406 -10.33 -2.23 29.16
CA TYR A 406 -10.75 -1.19 30.11
C TYR A 406 -12.17 -1.41 30.65
N ASN A 407 -13.12 -1.78 29.79
CA ASN A 407 -14.50 -2.07 30.17
C ASN A 407 -14.65 -3.26 31.15
N TYR A 408 -13.63 -4.10 31.26
CA TYR A 408 -13.54 -5.17 32.25
C TYR A 408 -12.84 -4.66 33.51
N ILE A 409 -11.72 -3.93 33.37
CA ILE A 409 -10.96 -3.34 34.50
C ILE A 409 -11.89 -2.55 35.42
N VAL A 410 -12.69 -1.63 34.87
CA VAL A 410 -13.58 -0.75 35.67
C VAL A 410 -14.70 -1.47 36.41
N LYS A 411 -14.98 -2.73 36.07
CA LYS A 411 -15.98 -3.58 36.77
C LYS A 411 -15.35 -4.41 37.89
N THR A 412 -14.03 -4.49 37.96
CA THR A 412 -13.34 -5.27 38.99
C THR A 412 -13.16 -4.49 40.29
N THR A 413 -13.18 -5.22 41.41
CA THR A 413 -13.07 -4.64 42.76
C THR A 413 -11.88 -5.20 43.53
N GLY A 414 -11.42 -4.48 44.55
CA GLY A 414 -10.34 -4.94 45.44
C GLY A 414 -8.93 -4.61 44.93
N TRP A 415 -8.82 -3.73 43.93
CA TRP A 415 -7.58 -3.12 43.49
C TRP A 415 -7.43 -1.74 44.13
N GLU A 416 -6.23 -1.43 44.61
CA GLU A 416 -5.85 -0.09 45.06
C GLU A 416 -5.33 0.71 43.86
N HIS A 417 -6.11 1.70 43.40
CA HIS A 417 -5.77 2.54 42.27
C HIS A 417 -4.85 3.69 42.69
N LYS A 418 -3.81 3.93 41.90
CA LYS A 418 -2.75 4.92 42.14
C LYS A 418 -2.51 5.73 40.86
N TRP A 419 -1.93 6.91 41.01
CA TRP A 419 -1.53 7.79 39.92
C TRP A 419 -0.02 8.03 39.99
N ASP A 420 0.67 7.83 38.87
CA ASP A 420 2.06 8.29 38.74
C ASP A 420 2.06 9.67 38.11
N ALA A 421 2.40 10.69 38.89
CA ALA A 421 2.46 12.07 38.42
C ALA A 421 3.65 12.36 37.49
N SER A 422 4.68 11.51 37.47
CA SER A 422 5.82 11.66 36.55
C SER A 422 5.43 11.16 35.16
N ALA A 423 4.86 9.96 35.07
CA ALA A 423 4.45 9.35 33.81
C ALA A 423 3.05 9.80 33.31
N GLU A 424 2.27 10.46 34.17
CA GLU A 424 0.91 10.95 33.90
C GLU A 424 -0.08 9.85 33.49
N VAL A 425 0.03 8.69 34.16
CA VAL A 425 -0.82 7.51 33.93
C VAL A 425 -1.20 6.81 35.23
N PRO A 426 -2.33 6.08 35.26
CA PRO A 426 -2.73 5.31 36.42
C PRO A 426 -2.05 3.93 36.46
N TYR A 427 -2.02 3.34 37.66
CA TYR A 427 -1.76 1.93 37.87
C TYR A 427 -2.56 1.43 39.07
N ALA A 428 -2.67 0.13 39.25
CA ALA A 428 -3.35 -0.45 40.39
C ALA A 428 -2.57 -1.64 40.97
N VAL A 429 -2.70 -1.85 42.28
CA VAL A 429 -2.05 -2.95 43.00
C VAL A 429 -3.04 -3.75 43.82
N LYS A 430 -2.76 -5.05 44.00
CA LYS A 430 -3.57 -5.96 44.81
C LYS A 430 -2.69 -7.09 45.33
N GLY A 431 -2.22 -7.01 46.57
CA GLY A 431 -1.20 -7.95 47.05
C GLY A 431 0.00 -7.94 46.10
N LYS A 432 0.49 -9.12 45.72
CA LYS A 432 1.62 -9.27 44.79
C LYS A 432 1.34 -8.89 43.32
N TYR A 433 0.12 -8.46 42.96
CA TYR A 433 -0.25 -8.16 41.58
C TYR A 433 -0.23 -6.66 41.28
N PHE A 434 0.22 -6.32 40.08
CA PHE A 434 0.32 -4.97 39.53
C PHE A 434 -0.42 -4.90 38.19
N LEU A 435 -1.16 -3.83 37.96
CA LEU A 435 -1.85 -3.54 36.70
C LEU A 435 -1.48 -2.12 36.25
N SER A 436 -0.80 -1.98 35.11
CA SER A 436 -0.75 -0.70 34.40
C SER A 436 -1.87 -0.62 33.38
N TYR A 437 -2.51 0.54 33.24
CA TYR A 437 -3.61 0.75 32.30
C TYR A 437 -3.75 2.25 31.99
N ASP A 438 -4.69 2.62 31.13
CA ASP A 438 -5.11 4.00 30.92
C ASP A 438 -6.56 4.20 31.39
N ASP A 439 -6.87 5.41 31.83
CA ASP A 439 -8.22 5.82 32.22
C ASP A 439 -8.61 7.17 31.61
N VAL A 440 -9.81 7.65 31.94
CA VAL A 440 -10.33 8.93 31.41
C VAL A 440 -9.35 10.09 31.69
N PRO A 441 -8.85 10.31 32.92
CA PRO A 441 -7.80 11.30 33.17
C PRO A 441 -6.55 11.18 32.30
N SER A 442 -5.95 9.99 32.14
CA SER A 442 -4.75 9.84 31.31
C SER A 442 -5.04 10.03 29.82
N MET A 443 -6.21 9.59 29.35
CA MET A 443 -6.65 9.84 27.97
C MET A 443 -6.82 11.32 27.68
N LYS A 444 -7.42 12.10 28.59
CA LYS A 444 -7.52 13.56 28.43
C LYS A 444 -6.15 14.23 28.37
N LYS A 445 -5.20 13.78 29.20
CA LYS A 445 -3.81 14.30 29.18
C LYS A 445 -3.10 13.96 27.88
N LYS A 446 -3.24 12.74 27.38
CA LYS A 446 -2.67 12.32 26.08
C LYS A 446 -3.29 13.08 24.92
N ALA A 447 -4.61 13.22 24.89
CA ALA A 447 -5.30 14.02 23.87
C ALA A 447 -4.88 15.50 23.93
N GLN A 448 -4.78 16.09 25.12
CA GLN A 448 -4.31 17.47 25.27
C GLN A 448 -2.86 17.62 24.78
N TYR A 449 -2.01 16.63 25.06
CA TYR A 449 -0.65 16.61 24.55
C TYR A 449 -0.60 16.57 23.02
N ILE A 450 -1.48 15.81 22.36
CA ILE A 450 -1.61 15.82 20.88
C ILE A 450 -1.95 17.23 20.38
N VAL A 451 -2.89 17.92 21.05
CA VAL A 451 -3.28 19.30 20.69
C VAL A 451 -2.12 20.28 20.92
N ASP A 452 -1.49 20.24 22.09
CA ASP A 452 -0.41 21.16 22.50
C ASP A 452 0.84 21.06 21.61
N HIS A 453 1.05 19.90 20.98
CA HIS A 453 2.18 19.62 20.10
C HIS A 453 1.83 19.57 18.61
N ASP A 454 0.61 19.96 18.24
CA ASP A 454 0.09 19.94 16.87
C ASP A 454 0.36 18.63 16.12
N LEU A 455 0.07 17.52 16.80
CA LEU A 455 0.22 16.18 16.26
C LEU A 455 -1.03 15.78 15.46
N GLY A 456 -0.87 14.79 14.58
CA GLY A 456 -1.91 14.31 13.68
C GLY A 456 -3.11 13.69 14.40
N GLY A 457 -2.91 13.06 15.55
CA GLY A 457 -4.01 12.42 16.29
C GLY A 457 -3.60 11.21 17.13
N VAL A 458 -4.51 10.25 17.25
CA VAL A 458 -4.32 9.01 18.01
C VAL A 458 -4.69 7.76 17.22
N ILE A 459 -4.00 6.66 17.53
CA ILE A 459 -4.42 5.31 17.18
C ILE A 459 -4.94 4.59 18.43
N VAL A 460 -6.02 3.83 18.31
CA VAL A 460 -6.68 3.13 19.42
C VAL A 460 -6.55 1.63 19.22
N TRP A 461 -5.86 0.97 20.16
CA TRP A 461 -5.90 -0.49 20.30
C TRP A 461 -6.68 -0.87 21.57
N GLN A 462 -7.87 -1.45 21.48
CA GLN A 462 -8.72 -1.58 20.29
C GLN A 462 -10.12 -1.04 20.61
N VAL A 463 -10.91 -0.72 19.57
CA VAL A 463 -12.14 0.09 19.70
C VAL A 463 -13.16 -0.45 20.70
N HIS A 464 -13.28 -1.76 20.86
CA HIS A 464 -14.22 -2.40 21.80
C HIS A 464 -13.67 -2.52 23.22
N GLY A 465 -12.44 -2.07 23.48
CA GLY A 465 -11.78 -2.19 24.78
C GLY A 465 -12.47 -1.40 25.88
N ASP A 466 -13.19 -0.33 25.56
CA ASP A 466 -13.87 0.53 26.54
C ASP A 466 -15.40 0.51 26.45
N ILE A 467 -15.99 -0.16 25.44
CA ILE A 467 -17.41 -0.01 25.15
C ILE A 467 -18.29 -0.52 26.29
N LYS A 468 -19.42 0.16 26.46
CA LYS A 468 -20.49 -0.17 27.40
C LYS A 468 -21.84 0.03 26.74
N CYS A 469 -22.64 -1.03 26.66
CA CYS A 469 -24.04 -0.89 26.29
C CYS A 469 -24.87 -0.43 27.50
N GLU A 470 -25.42 0.78 27.44
CA GLU A 470 -26.34 1.34 28.43
C GLU A 470 -27.81 1.17 28.05
N GLY A 471 -28.06 0.64 26.85
CA GLY A 471 -29.39 0.43 26.28
C GLY A 471 -29.79 -1.05 26.23
N THR A 472 -30.55 -1.38 25.20
CA THR A 472 -30.98 -2.75 24.86
C THR A 472 -30.37 -3.17 23.53
N PHE A 473 -30.31 -4.48 23.26
CA PHE A 473 -29.82 -4.97 21.98
C PHE A 473 -30.94 -5.17 20.94
N ILE A 474 -30.72 -4.60 19.75
CA ILE A 474 -31.41 -4.99 18.52
C ILE A 474 -30.64 -6.16 17.91
N ASN A 475 -31.37 -7.21 17.51
CA ASN A 475 -30.78 -8.41 16.92
C ASN A 475 -30.88 -8.35 15.40
N HIS A 476 -29.73 -8.42 14.73
CA HIS A 476 -29.64 -8.54 13.27
C HIS A 476 -29.17 -9.96 12.93
N GLY A 477 -30.12 -10.80 12.55
CA GLY A 477 -29.94 -12.24 12.46
C GLY A 477 -29.49 -12.87 13.79
N THR A 478 -28.71 -13.94 13.71
CA THR A 478 -28.24 -14.69 14.89
C THR A 478 -26.92 -14.15 15.44
N LYS A 479 -26.15 -13.40 14.64
CA LYS A 479 -24.79 -12.96 14.98
C LYS A 479 -24.73 -11.53 15.50
N LEU A 480 -25.14 -10.55 14.71
CA LEU A 480 -24.93 -9.13 14.99
C LEU A 480 -25.89 -8.61 16.07
N LYS A 481 -25.35 -7.85 17.03
CA LYS A 481 -26.09 -7.20 18.11
C LYS A 481 -25.76 -5.71 18.10
N GLU A 482 -26.77 -4.86 18.00
CA GLU A 482 -26.61 -3.40 18.01
C GLU A 482 -27.17 -2.86 19.33
N CYS A 483 -26.36 -2.09 20.05
CA CYS A 483 -26.77 -1.44 21.29
C CYS A 483 -27.51 -0.13 20.98
N THR A 484 -28.70 0.06 21.55
CA THR A 484 -29.47 1.30 21.33
C THR A 484 -28.92 2.54 22.04
N LYS A 485 -27.96 2.36 22.95
CA LYS A 485 -27.26 3.44 23.66
C LYS A 485 -25.86 2.98 24.03
N LEU A 486 -24.92 3.17 23.11
CA LEU A 486 -23.50 2.88 23.31
C LEU A 486 -22.84 4.00 24.12
N SER A 487 -21.85 3.66 24.93
CA SER A 487 -20.88 4.59 25.49
C SER A 487 -19.48 3.99 25.36
N SER A 488 -18.49 4.84 25.13
CA SER A 488 -17.07 4.52 24.93
C SER A 488 -16.24 5.56 25.71
N PRO A 489 -16.11 5.41 27.06
CA PRO A 489 -15.66 6.51 27.92
C PRO A 489 -14.25 7.03 27.64
N LEU A 490 -13.34 6.19 27.15
CA LEU A 490 -11.99 6.60 26.79
C LEU A 490 -11.99 7.31 25.43
N ALA A 491 -12.77 6.83 24.46
CA ALA A 491 -12.92 7.50 23.16
C ALA A 491 -13.64 8.86 23.31
N GLU A 492 -14.72 8.90 24.09
CA GLU A 492 -15.44 10.13 24.44
C GLU A 492 -14.50 11.14 25.13
N ALA A 493 -13.59 10.68 25.98
CA ALA A 493 -12.61 11.56 26.64
C ALA A 493 -11.59 12.17 25.66
N ILE A 494 -11.24 11.45 24.60
CA ILE A 494 -10.38 11.95 23.52
C ILE A 494 -11.16 12.97 22.69
N ASP A 495 -12.37 12.63 22.26
CA ASP A 495 -13.27 13.49 21.47
C ASP A 495 -13.58 14.80 22.21
N ASP A 496 -13.88 14.74 23.50
CA ASP A 496 -14.09 15.91 24.38
C ASP A 496 -12.95 16.93 24.26
N VAL A 497 -11.70 16.46 24.21
CA VAL A 497 -10.51 17.33 24.15
C VAL A 497 -10.28 17.84 22.73
N PHE A 498 -10.39 16.96 21.74
CA PHE A 498 -10.22 17.34 20.33
C PHE A 498 -11.31 18.29 19.84
N SER A 499 -12.48 18.28 20.48
CA SER A 499 -13.61 19.15 20.17
C SER A 499 -13.71 20.39 21.08
N ALA A 500 -12.84 20.54 22.09
CA ALA A 500 -12.96 21.59 23.12
C ALA A 500 -12.82 23.02 22.57
N ASP A 501 -12.12 23.20 21.44
CA ASP A 501 -11.85 24.49 20.82
C ASP A 501 -12.09 24.50 19.30
N THR A 502 -12.78 23.48 18.75
CA THR A 502 -13.15 23.48 17.33
C THR A 502 -14.42 24.30 17.14
N THR A 503 -14.32 25.40 16.41
CA THR A 503 -15.51 25.89 15.70
C THR A 503 -15.92 24.79 14.72
N PRO A 504 -17.17 24.31 14.71
CA PRO A 504 -17.57 23.24 13.82
C PRO A 504 -17.27 23.62 12.37
N ASN A 505 -16.37 22.89 11.71
CA ASN A 505 -15.96 23.18 10.35
C ASN A 505 -17.19 23.24 9.42
N ALA A 506 -17.42 24.36 8.77
CA ALA A 506 -18.39 24.52 7.69
C ALA A 506 -17.85 23.82 6.45
N ALA A 507 -18.73 23.24 5.64
CA ALA A 507 -18.30 22.78 4.33
C ALA A 507 -18.05 24.01 3.43
N PRO A 508 -17.06 23.95 2.53
CA PRO A 508 -16.78 25.06 1.63
C PRO A 508 -17.97 25.31 0.70
N GLU A 509 -18.32 26.57 0.48
CA GLU A 509 -19.41 26.95 -0.42
C GLU A 509 -18.87 27.19 -1.83
N LEU A 510 -19.05 26.20 -2.70
CA LEU A 510 -18.65 26.30 -4.11
C LEU A 510 -19.64 27.13 -4.93
N THR A 511 -19.13 28.11 -5.67
CA THR A 511 -19.87 28.89 -6.67
C THR A 511 -19.33 28.59 -8.06
N VAL A 512 -20.22 28.08 -8.92
CA VAL A 512 -19.94 27.76 -10.31
C VAL A 512 -20.69 28.70 -11.24
N PRO A 513 -20.17 29.00 -12.45
CA PRO A 513 -20.86 29.88 -13.40
C PRO A 513 -22.13 29.24 -13.96
N SER A 514 -22.92 30.03 -14.68
CA SER A 514 -24.04 29.52 -15.49
C SER A 514 -23.57 28.54 -16.56
N ALA A 515 -24.51 27.85 -17.20
CA ALA A 515 -24.19 26.94 -18.29
C ALA A 515 -23.31 27.59 -19.36
N GLN A 516 -22.28 26.88 -19.79
CA GLN A 516 -21.33 27.30 -20.81
C GLN A 516 -21.77 26.79 -22.19
N SER A 517 -21.14 27.32 -23.24
CA SER A 517 -21.31 26.84 -24.60
C SER A 517 -19.96 26.70 -25.27
N ALA A 518 -19.80 25.64 -26.05
CA ALA A 518 -18.62 25.35 -26.85
C ALA A 518 -19.06 24.74 -28.19
N VAL A 519 -18.25 24.83 -29.23
CA VAL A 519 -18.40 23.95 -30.40
C VAL A 519 -17.63 22.65 -30.17
N ALA A 520 -17.99 21.59 -30.90
CA ALA A 520 -17.28 20.32 -30.88
C ALA A 520 -15.76 20.53 -31.05
N GLY A 521 -14.96 19.95 -30.15
CA GLY A 521 -13.49 20.06 -30.14
C GLY A 521 -12.92 21.36 -29.57
N GLU A 522 -13.75 22.35 -29.24
CA GLU A 522 -13.28 23.64 -28.70
C GLU A 522 -12.86 23.52 -27.23
N THR A 523 -11.70 24.11 -26.91
CA THR A 523 -11.27 24.33 -25.53
C THR A 523 -11.82 25.65 -25.01
N ILE A 524 -12.62 25.57 -23.94
CA ILE A 524 -13.15 26.72 -23.21
C ILE A 524 -12.49 26.84 -21.84
N SER A 525 -12.44 28.06 -21.31
CA SER A 525 -11.99 28.32 -19.95
C SER A 525 -12.94 29.23 -19.20
N PHE A 526 -13.10 28.97 -17.91
CA PHE A 526 -13.92 29.77 -17.01
C PHE A 526 -13.39 29.67 -15.58
N THR A 527 -13.79 30.60 -14.73
CA THR A 527 -13.36 30.64 -13.33
C THR A 527 -14.48 30.13 -12.42
N VAL A 528 -14.09 29.39 -11.39
CA VAL A 528 -14.94 29.04 -10.25
C VAL A 528 -14.40 29.72 -8.99
N SER A 529 -15.25 29.89 -8.00
CA SER A 529 -14.84 30.42 -6.70
C SER A 529 -15.48 29.61 -5.59
N ALA A 530 -14.84 29.55 -4.45
CA ALA A 530 -15.41 29.00 -3.25
C ALA A 530 -15.01 29.85 -2.06
N THR A 531 -15.87 29.85 -1.06
CA THR A 531 -15.61 30.52 0.22
C THR A 531 -15.78 29.51 1.33
N ASP A 532 -14.95 29.64 2.36
CA ASP A 532 -15.10 28.87 3.58
C ASP A 532 -15.49 29.80 4.73
N ALA A 533 -16.44 29.37 5.56
CA ALA A 533 -16.93 30.21 6.65
C ALA A 533 -15.92 30.30 7.81
N ASP A 534 -15.05 29.30 7.95
CA ASP A 534 -14.00 29.23 8.95
C ASP A 534 -12.67 29.83 8.44
N GLY A 535 -12.59 30.10 7.13
CA GLY A 535 -11.42 30.71 6.50
C GLY A 535 -10.31 29.71 6.18
N ASP A 536 -10.65 28.42 6.12
CA ASP A 536 -9.73 27.35 5.75
C ASP A 536 -9.16 27.52 4.33
N SER A 537 -7.96 26.98 4.11
CA SER A 537 -7.36 26.93 2.77
C SER A 537 -8.13 25.97 1.86
N LEU A 538 -8.48 26.45 0.67
CA LEU A 538 -9.29 25.69 -0.27
C LEU A 538 -8.44 25.07 -1.37
N SER A 539 -8.82 23.86 -1.80
CA SER A 539 -8.27 23.24 -2.99
C SER A 539 -9.35 22.70 -3.93
N PHE A 540 -9.15 22.89 -5.24
CA PHE A 540 -10.11 22.52 -6.28
C PHE A 540 -9.65 21.31 -7.08
N SER A 541 -10.58 20.45 -7.48
CA SER A 541 -10.33 19.32 -8.38
C SER A 541 -11.51 19.01 -9.30
N SER A 542 -11.22 18.35 -10.42
CA SER A 542 -12.19 17.85 -11.40
C SER A 542 -11.60 16.66 -12.13
N ALA A 543 -12.42 15.65 -12.43
CA ALA A 543 -12.06 14.54 -13.32
C ALA A 543 -12.31 14.88 -14.79
N ASP A 544 -13.17 15.86 -15.06
CA ASP A 544 -13.68 16.18 -16.39
C ASP A 544 -12.91 17.34 -17.05
N ALA A 545 -12.11 18.08 -16.29
CA ALA A 545 -11.43 19.30 -16.73
C ALA A 545 -10.09 19.51 -16.01
N GLN A 546 -9.19 20.26 -16.65
CA GLN A 546 -7.94 20.70 -16.03
C GLN A 546 -8.24 21.88 -15.08
N ILE A 547 -7.70 21.81 -13.86
CA ILE A 547 -7.89 22.83 -12.83
C ILE A 547 -6.55 23.49 -12.52
N THR A 548 -6.50 24.81 -12.57
CA THR A 548 -5.42 25.61 -12.01
C THR A 548 -5.96 26.36 -10.80
N ASP A 549 -5.56 25.93 -9.62
CA ASP A 549 -5.88 26.59 -8.36
C ASP A 549 -5.07 27.88 -8.21
N ASN A 550 -5.73 29.00 -7.93
CA ASN A 550 -5.07 30.29 -7.77
C ASN A 550 -4.63 30.57 -6.33
N GLY A 551 -5.04 29.72 -5.36
CA GLY A 551 -4.68 29.85 -3.94
C GLY A 551 -5.37 31.02 -3.22
N ASP A 552 -6.38 31.63 -3.85
CA ASP A 552 -7.14 32.77 -3.32
C ASP A 552 -8.65 32.45 -3.19
N GLY A 553 -8.99 31.16 -3.14
CA GLY A 553 -10.38 30.69 -3.17
C GLY A 553 -11.00 30.72 -4.57
N THR A 554 -10.22 30.95 -5.62
CA THR A 554 -10.64 30.80 -7.01
C THR A 554 -9.81 29.77 -7.76
N ALA A 555 -10.39 29.17 -8.79
CA ALA A 555 -9.67 28.28 -9.70
C ALA A 555 -10.09 28.51 -11.14
N ASN A 556 -9.12 28.38 -12.04
CA ASN A 556 -9.36 28.41 -13.48
C ASN A 556 -9.59 26.97 -13.97
N VAL A 557 -10.74 26.77 -14.63
CA VAL A 557 -11.14 25.50 -15.22
C VAL A 557 -10.91 25.58 -16.72
N VAL A 558 -10.17 24.61 -17.28
CA VAL A 558 -9.95 24.46 -18.72
C VAL A 558 -10.56 23.15 -19.17
N TYR A 559 -11.53 23.23 -20.07
CA TYR A 559 -12.30 22.08 -20.55
C TYR A 559 -12.26 22.02 -22.08
N THR A 560 -11.95 20.86 -22.63
CA THR A 560 -12.04 20.60 -24.07
C THR A 560 -13.33 19.86 -24.36
N ALA A 561 -14.21 20.49 -25.13
CA ALA A 561 -15.47 19.90 -25.52
C ALA A 561 -15.24 18.69 -26.43
N PRO A 562 -15.96 17.58 -26.24
CA PRO A 562 -15.83 16.41 -27.09
C PRO A 562 -16.19 16.73 -28.55
N ASN A 563 -15.49 16.07 -29.48
CA ASN A 563 -15.89 16.08 -30.88
C ASN A 563 -17.24 15.39 -31.03
N SER A 564 -18.19 16.07 -31.68
CA SER A 564 -19.53 15.54 -31.91
C SER A 564 -20.12 16.11 -33.19
N ALA A 565 -20.70 15.25 -34.01
CA ALA A 565 -21.40 15.66 -35.23
C ALA A 565 -22.77 16.33 -34.95
N THR A 566 -23.35 16.08 -33.77
CA THR A 566 -24.65 16.63 -33.34
C THR A 566 -24.50 17.43 -32.05
N ASP A 567 -25.44 18.35 -31.80
CA ASP A 567 -25.49 19.08 -30.54
C ASP A 567 -25.68 18.11 -29.35
N ILE A 568 -24.86 18.26 -28.32
CA ILE A 568 -24.91 17.46 -27.10
C ILE A 568 -24.81 18.34 -25.86
N VAL A 569 -25.27 17.83 -24.73
CA VAL A 569 -25.17 18.49 -23.42
C VAL A 569 -24.30 17.63 -22.53
N THR A 570 -23.26 18.23 -21.96
CA THR A 570 -22.33 17.59 -21.02
C THR A 570 -22.27 18.38 -19.71
N SER A 571 -21.63 17.83 -18.69
CA SER A 571 -21.45 18.48 -17.39
C SER A 571 -20.06 18.22 -16.84
N ILE A 572 -19.45 19.25 -16.24
CA ILE A 572 -18.15 19.20 -15.58
C ILE A 572 -18.41 19.22 -14.07
N ALA A 573 -18.05 18.15 -13.35
CA ALA A 573 -18.15 18.11 -11.90
C ALA A 573 -16.93 18.77 -11.24
N ILE A 574 -17.15 19.91 -10.58
CA ILE A 574 -16.11 20.62 -9.83
C ILE A 574 -16.28 20.28 -8.35
N LYS A 575 -15.20 19.82 -7.72
CA LYS A 575 -15.10 19.58 -6.29
C LYS A 575 -14.17 20.61 -5.67
N VAL A 576 -14.56 21.13 -4.51
CA VAL A 576 -13.69 21.92 -3.63
C VAL A 576 -13.63 21.25 -2.25
N THR A 577 -12.46 21.29 -1.63
CA THR A 577 -12.21 20.76 -0.29
C THR A 577 -11.45 21.79 0.55
N ASP A 578 -11.82 21.92 1.82
CA ASP A 578 -11.08 22.66 2.83
C ASP A 578 -10.02 21.78 3.55
N GLY A 579 -9.95 20.49 3.16
CA GLY A 579 -9.10 19.46 3.77
C GLY A 579 -9.85 18.53 4.74
N ARG A 580 -11.05 18.93 5.18
CA ARG A 580 -11.91 18.26 6.16
C ARG A 580 -13.29 17.92 5.58
N LYS A 581 -13.95 18.86 4.91
CA LYS A 581 -15.23 18.75 4.21
C LYS A 581 -15.08 19.15 2.74
N THR A 582 -16.05 18.72 1.94
CA THR A 582 -16.03 18.93 0.49
C THR A 582 -17.39 19.38 -0.01
N ALA A 583 -17.39 20.19 -1.06
CA ALA A 583 -18.59 20.52 -1.83
C ALA A 583 -18.35 20.25 -3.31
N THR A 584 -19.39 19.76 -3.98
CA THR A 584 -19.36 19.47 -5.42
C THR A 584 -20.51 20.17 -6.11
N LYS A 585 -20.23 20.84 -7.23
CA LYS A 585 -21.25 21.39 -8.14
C LYS A 585 -20.84 21.12 -9.59
N SER A 586 -21.83 20.97 -10.45
CA SER A 586 -21.60 20.72 -11.87
C SER A 586 -21.85 21.97 -12.71
N VAL A 587 -20.97 22.23 -13.67
CA VAL A 587 -21.18 23.22 -14.74
C VAL A 587 -21.70 22.50 -15.97
N VAL A 588 -22.89 22.85 -16.45
CA VAL A 588 -23.44 22.33 -17.71
C VAL A 588 -22.74 23.00 -18.89
N VAL A 589 -22.37 22.24 -19.91
CA VAL A 589 -21.83 22.76 -21.18
C VAL A 589 -22.70 22.27 -22.34
N ASN A 590 -23.26 23.21 -23.09
CA ASN A 590 -23.97 22.91 -24.33
C ASN A 590 -22.96 22.91 -25.49
N VAL A 591 -22.68 21.74 -26.03
CA VAL A 591 -21.71 21.56 -27.13
C VAL A 591 -22.46 21.54 -28.44
N LYS A 592 -22.18 22.51 -29.31
CA LYS A 592 -22.74 22.57 -30.66
C LYS A 592 -21.95 21.65 -31.59
N GLY A 593 -22.64 20.72 -32.25
CA GLY A 593 -22.01 19.76 -33.15
C GLY A 593 -21.39 20.45 -34.36
N SER A 594 -20.23 19.96 -34.82
CA SER A 594 -19.50 20.50 -35.98
C SER A 594 -20.21 20.21 -37.32
N GLY A 595 -21.17 19.27 -37.34
CA GLY A 595 -21.85 18.82 -38.55
C GLY A 595 -21.01 17.92 -39.47
N VAL A 596 -19.72 17.73 -39.17
CA VAL A 596 -18.78 16.84 -39.87
C VAL A 596 -17.78 16.31 -38.84
N VAL A 597 -17.50 15.01 -38.82
CA VAL A 597 -16.41 14.48 -37.98
C VAL A 597 -15.09 14.88 -38.64
N GLU A 598 -14.30 15.76 -38.01
CA GLU A 598 -12.89 15.91 -38.39
C GLU A 598 -12.11 14.79 -37.72
N ASN A 599 -11.39 14.02 -38.52
CA ASN A 599 -10.58 12.88 -38.10
C ASN A 599 -9.29 13.34 -37.43
N THR A 600 -9.03 12.88 -36.23
CA THR A 600 -7.79 13.11 -35.47
C THR A 600 -6.76 12.06 -35.88
N ALA A 601 -5.56 12.47 -36.30
CA ALA A 601 -4.53 11.50 -36.67
C ALA A 601 -4.11 10.65 -35.45
N PRO A 602 -3.78 9.35 -35.64
CA PRO A 602 -3.39 8.46 -34.56
C PRO A 602 -2.08 8.90 -33.88
N GLU A 603 -1.96 8.67 -32.58
CA GLU A 603 -0.75 8.94 -31.81
C GLU A 603 0.12 7.67 -31.77
N LEU A 604 1.41 7.79 -32.13
CA LEU A 604 2.37 6.69 -32.21
C LEU A 604 3.47 6.85 -31.17
N THR A 605 3.75 5.79 -30.40
CA THR A 605 4.89 5.70 -29.48
C THR A 605 5.83 4.57 -29.89
N ALA A 606 7.07 4.93 -30.22
CA ALA A 606 8.18 4.02 -30.54
C ALA A 606 9.47 4.39 -29.79
N PRO A 607 10.40 3.43 -29.55
CA PRO A 607 11.72 3.73 -28.98
C PRO A 607 12.54 4.61 -29.94
N ALA A 608 13.42 5.47 -29.39
CA ALA A 608 14.28 6.34 -30.21
C ALA A 608 15.36 5.56 -30.98
N THR A 609 15.98 4.57 -30.33
CA THR A 609 17.06 3.75 -30.89
C THR A 609 16.96 2.29 -30.46
N VAL A 610 17.49 1.37 -31.26
CA VAL A 610 17.68 -0.05 -30.91
C VAL A 610 19.02 -0.55 -31.45
N ASP A 611 19.65 -1.50 -30.76
CA ASP A 611 20.95 -2.06 -31.15
C ASP A 611 20.80 -3.49 -31.71
N VAL A 612 21.62 -3.84 -32.71
CA VAL A 612 21.63 -5.16 -33.33
C VAL A 612 23.01 -5.49 -33.91
N GLU A 613 23.40 -6.77 -33.88
CA GLU A 613 24.61 -7.22 -34.56
C GLU A 613 24.39 -7.34 -36.07
N SER A 614 25.46 -7.11 -36.84
CA SER A 614 25.52 -7.28 -38.29
C SER A 614 24.90 -8.61 -38.71
N GLY A 615 23.93 -8.55 -39.62
CA GLY A 615 23.22 -9.73 -40.15
C GLY A 615 22.14 -10.34 -39.24
N GLN A 616 21.94 -9.84 -38.01
CA GLN A 616 20.91 -10.34 -37.09
C GLN A 616 19.56 -9.60 -37.25
N ASN A 617 18.49 -10.20 -36.73
CA ASN A 617 17.17 -9.59 -36.69
C ASN A 617 16.98 -8.80 -35.38
N VAL A 618 16.35 -7.63 -35.45
CA VAL A 618 15.86 -6.86 -34.31
C VAL A 618 14.35 -6.66 -34.41
N VAL A 619 13.65 -6.66 -33.27
CA VAL A 619 12.21 -6.42 -33.20
C VAL A 619 11.99 -5.06 -32.53
N ILE A 620 11.34 -4.15 -33.25
CA ILE A 620 10.91 -2.84 -32.74
C ILE A 620 9.44 -2.94 -32.35
N THR A 621 9.14 -2.82 -31.06
CA THR A 621 7.76 -2.80 -30.54
C THR A 621 7.24 -1.38 -30.49
N VAL A 622 6.07 -1.13 -31.08
CA VAL A 622 5.38 0.17 -31.04
C VAL A 622 3.97 0.04 -30.50
N THR A 623 3.45 1.12 -29.93
CA THR A 623 2.06 1.24 -29.48
C THR A 623 1.43 2.47 -30.13
N ALA A 624 0.12 2.42 -30.39
CA ALA A 624 -0.60 3.56 -30.93
C ALA A 624 -2.03 3.62 -30.40
N THR A 625 -2.57 4.83 -30.32
CA THR A 625 -3.95 5.12 -29.91
C THR A 625 -4.59 6.09 -30.88
N ASP A 626 -5.91 5.98 -31.03
CA ASP A 626 -6.71 6.86 -31.87
C ASP A 626 -7.81 7.48 -31.03
N ALA A 627 -7.93 8.82 -31.08
CA ALA A 627 -8.89 9.55 -30.27
C ALA A 627 -10.34 9.32 -30.74
N ASP A 628 -10.53 8.98 -32.01
CA ASP A 628 -11.83 8.72 -32.63
C ASP A 628 -12.23 7.24 -32.57
N GLY A 629 -11.30 6.38 -32.14
CA GLY A 629 -11.50 4.93 -32.00
C GLY A 629 -11.43 4.18 -33.33
N ASP A 630 -10.82 4.77 -34.35
CA ASP A 630 -10.71 4.20 -35.68
C ASP A 630 -9.75 3.01 -35.73
N THR A 631 -9.95 2.15 -36.74
CA THR A 631 -9.13 0.93 -36.90
C THR A 631 -7.76 1.27 -37.48
N LEU A 632 -6.71 0.96 -36.73
CA LEU A 632 -5.33 1.31 -37.10
C LEU A 632 -4.66 0.27 -38.01
N THR A 633 -3.91 0.79 -38.98
CA THR A 633 -3.04 0.04 -39.88
C THR A 633 -1.60 0.50 -39.72
N TYR A 634 -0.65 -0.45 -39.77
CA TYR A 634 0.76 -0.21 -39.51
C TYR A 634 1.61 -0.57 -40.72
N SER A 635 2.59 0.27 -41.03
CA SER A 635 3.59 0.01 -42.08
C SER A 635 4.97 0.50 -41.64
N ALA A 636 6.02 -0.05 -42.24
CA ALA A 636 7.40 0.34 -41.98
C ALA A 636 8.18 0.50 -43.29
N SER A 637 9.18 1.38 -43.31
CA SER A 637 10.04 1.59 -44.48
C SER A 637 10.89 0.36 -44.83
N THR A 638 11.16 -0.50 -43.84
CA THR A 638 11.86 -1.78 -43.99
C THR A 638 11.44 -2.74 -42.88
N GLY A 639 11.63 -4.04 -43.09
CA GLY A 639 11.24 -5.08 -42.15
C GLY A 639 9.79 -5.56 -42.31
N GLN A 640 9.43 -6.58 -41.52
CA GLN A 640 8.12 -7.18 -41.51
C GLN A 640 7.29 -6.66 -40.33
N VAL A 641 6.10 -6.13 -40.62
CA VAL A 641 5.16 -5.62 -39.60
C VAL A 641 4.18 -6.72 -39.18
N THR A 642 4.04 -6.93 -37.87
CA THR A 642 3.06 -7.84 -37.27
C THR A 642 2.23 -7.08 -36.24
N ALA A 643 0.93 -6.91 -36.48
CA ALA A 643 0.04 -6.22 -35.54
C ALA A 643 -0.10 -6.99 -34.21
N THR A 644 -0.25 -6.25 -33.12
CA THR A 644 -0.54 -6.76 -31.77
C THR A 644 -1.85 -6.17 -31.26
N ALA A 645 -2.29 -6.54 -30.05
CA ALA A 645 -3.56 -6.05 -29.49
C ALA A 645 -3.60 -4.53 -29.26
N THR A 646 -2.44 -3.89 -29.06
CA THR A 646 -2.31 -2.46 -28.70
C THR A 646 -1.30 -1.72 -29.58
N GLY A 647 -0.86 -2.30 -30.69
CA GLY A 647 0.27 -1.78 -31.47
C GLY A 647 0.74 -2.71 -32.59
N ALA A 648 2.06 -2.70 -32.84
CA ALA A 648 2.70 -3.59 -33.80
C ALA A 648 4.17 -3.90 -33.44
N ASN A 649 4.66 -5.04 -33.92
CA ASN A 649 6.07 -5.41 -33.89
C ASN A 649 6.65 -5.32 -35.31
N VAL A 650 7.73 -4.57 -35.49
CA VAL A 650 8.46 -4.43 -36.76
C VAL A 650 9.77 -5.20 -36.66
N THR A 651 9.87 -6.32 -37.38
CA THR A 651 11.09 -7.15 -37.42
C THR A 651 11.98 -6.74 -38.57
N VAL A 652 13.18 -6.24 -38.28
CA VAL A 652 14.14 -5.73 -39.26
C VAL A 652 15.39 -6.61 -39.25
N THR A 653 15.80 -7.09 -40.43
CA THR A 653 17.09 -7.77 -40.60
C THR A 653 18.17 -6.73 -40.84
N ALA A 654 19.17 -6.69 -39.96
CA ALA A 654 20.30 -5.79 -40.09
C ALA A 654 21.15 -6.16 -41.32
N PRO A 655 21.67 -5.17 -42.08
CA PRO A 655 22.65 -5.46 -43.12
C PRO A 655 23.90 -6.12 -42.53
N THR A 656 24.58 -6.93 -43.34
CA THR A 656 25.91 -7.42 -42.98
C THR A 656 26.95 -6.34 -43.25
N THR A 657 27.72 -5.97 -42.23
CA THR A 657 28.67 -4.85 -42.30
C THR A 657 29.95 -5.16 -41.53
N THR A 658 31.06 -4.60 -42.00
CA THR A 658 32.38 -4.71 -41.37
C THR A 658 32.79 -3.44 -40.61
N THR A 659 31.91 -2.44 -40.57
CA THR A 659 32.06 -1.19 -39.80
C THR A 659 30.71 -0.79 -39.23
N ASP A 660 30.67 -0.37 -37.97
CA ASP A 660 29.43 0.06 -37.32
C ASP A 660 28.70 1.08 -38.18
N THR A 661 27.39 0.89 -38.33
CA THR A 661 26.54 1.76 -39.15
C THR A 661 25.18 1.93 -38.48
N THR A 662 24.35 2.78 -39.07
CA THR A 662 22.98 3.00 -38.61
C THR A 662 21.99 2.79 -39.75
N LEU A 663 20.82 2.24 -39.42
CA LEU A 663 19.70 2.06 -40.31
C LEU A 663 18.48 2.78 -39.74
N ASN A 664 17.94 3.76 -40.47
CA ASN A 664 16.73 4.47 -40.07
C ASN A 664 15.48 3.73 -40.54
N VAL A 665 14.62 3.35 -39.60
CA VAL A 665 13.35 2.66 -39.87
C VAL A 665 12.22 3.63 -39.58
N VAL A 666 11.46 4.02 -40.61
CA VAL A 666 10.30 4.90 -40.47
C VAL A 666 9.06 4.04 -40.28
N ILE A 667 8.40 4.17 -39.14
CA ILE A 667 7.18 3.46 -38.80
C ILE A 667 6.02 4.42 -39.00
N THR A 668 5.00 3.99 -39.74
CA THR A 668 3.78 4.76 -40.01
C THR A 668 2.57 4.04 -39.45
N VAL A 669 1.73 4.74 -38.71
CA VAL A 669 0.40 4.28 -38.31
C VAL A 669 -0.65 5.16 -39.00
N SER A 670 -1.70 4.54 -39.54
CA SER A 670 -2.80 5.24 -40.22
C SER A 670 -4.15 4.64 -39.84
N ASP A 671 -5.12 5.52 -39.65
CA ASP A 671 -6.55 5.23 -39.45
C ASP A 671 -7.33 5.08 -40.78
N GLY A 672 -6.66 5.25 -41.93
CA GLY A 672 -7.26 5.25 -43.27
C GLY A 672 -7.63 6.64 -43.82
N GLN A 673 -7.54 7.69 -43.02
CA GLN A 673 -7.80 9.10 -43.39
C GLN A 673 -6.58 10.00 -43.13
N ALA A 674 -5.90 9.82 -42.00
CA ALA A 674 -4.67 10.48 -41.60
C ALA A 674 -3.59 9.46 -41.17
N ALA A 675 -2.35 9.93 -41.01
CA ALA A 675 -1.23 9.06 -40.63
C ALA A 675 -0.16 9.82 -39.83
N THR A 676 0.45 9.13 -38.88
CA THR A 676 1.57 9.61 -38.06
C THR A 676 2.80 8.75 -38.28
N GLN A 677 3.97 9.38 -38.32
CA GLN A 677 5.25 8.72 -38.58
C GLN A 677 6.28 8.97 -37.48
N GLN A 678 7.07 7.95 -37.14
CA GLN A 678 8.23 8.08 -36.26
C GLN A 678 9.41 7.30 -36.84
N THR A 679 10.61 7.88 -36.72
CA THR A 679 11.86 7.24 -37.16
C THR A 679 12.58 6.63 -35.97
N VAL A 680 12.89 5.34 -36.07
CA VAL A 680 13.72 4.60 -35.11
C VAL A 680 15.10 4.37 -35.72
N VAL A 681 16.16 4.71 -34.99
CA VAL A 681 17.54 4.46 -35.42
C VAL A 681 17.99 3.09 -34.95
N VAL A 682 18.29 2.18 -35.88
CA VAL A 682 18.86 0.86 -35.60
C VAL A 682 20.38 0.96 -35.70
N ASN A 683 21.09 0.84 -34.59
CA ASN A 683 22.55 0.80 -34.57
C ASN A 683 23.01 -0.63 -34.89
N VAL A 684 23.73 -0.79 -36.00
CA VAL A 684 24.21 -2.07 -36.50
C VAL A 684 25.70 -2.21 -36.19
N LYS A 685 26.05 -3.15 -35.33
CA LYS A 685 27.43 -3.42 -34.91
C LYS A 685 28.13 -4.38 -35.88
N ALA A 686 29.33 -4.04 -36.34
CA ALA A 686 30.06 -4.79 -37.36
C ALA A 686 30.45 -6.22 -36.95
N GLU A 687 30.49 -7.12 -37.94
CA GLU A 687 30.95 -8.50 -37.75
C GLU A 687 32.49 -8.55 -37.75
N GLY A 688 33.10 -8.94 -36.61
CA GLY A 688 34.52 -9.27 -36.52
C GLY A 688 35.52 -8.12 -36.33
N GLY A 689 35.10 -6.94 -35.87
CA GLY A 689 36.00 -5.81 -35.59
C GLY A 689 36.63 -5.88 -34.19
N ALA A 690 37.96 -5.86 -34.12
CA ALA A 690 38.75 -5.76 -32.89
C ALA A 690 38.21 -4.70 -31.94
N VAL A 691 38.15 -5.04 -30.64
CA VAL A 691 37.72 -4.13 -29.58
C VAL A 691 38.71 -2.97 -29.54
N GLY A 692 38.29 -1.80 -30.04
CA GLY A 692 39.05 -0.57 -29.92
C GLY A 692 39.24 -0.19 -28.46
N ASP A 693 40.30 0.58 -28.18
CA ASP A 693 40.65 0.97 -26.83
C ASP A 693 39.47 1.64 -26.10
N THR A 694 39.05 1.07 -24.99
CA THR A 694 38.00 1.63 -24.12
C THR A 694 38.58 2.44 -22.96
N TRP A 695 39.91 2.47 -22.82
CA TRP A 695 40.59 3.32 -21.85
C TRP A 695 40.65 4.79 -22.30
N ASN A 696 40.30 5.71 -21.40
CA ASN A 696 40.34 7.16 -21.62
C ASN A 696 41.02 7.85 -20.43
N ALA A 697 42.01 8.71 -20.71
CA ALA A 697 42.78 9.42 -19.69
C ALA A 697 41.94 10.36 -18.79
N ASP A 698 40.81 10.87 -19.29
CA ASP A 698 39.94 11.80 -18.57
C ASP A 698 38.84 11.11 -17.75
N THR A 699 38.72 9.79 -17.88
CA THR A 699 37.75 8.96 -17.16
C THR A 699 38.32 8.47 -15.83
N ILE A 700 37.48 8.44 -14.80
CA ILE A 700 37.82 7.88 -13.49
C ILE A 700 37.44 6.39 -13.48
N TYR A 701 38.38 5.53 -13.08
CA TYR A 701 38.18 4.10 -12.93
C TYR A 701 38.37 3.70 -11.47
N ASN A 702 37.45 2.91 -10.92
CA ASN A 702 37.50 2.36 -9.56
C ASN A 702 38.03 0.91 -9.57
N SER A 703 38.34 0.37 -8.39
CA SER A 703 38.79 -1.02 -8.24
C SER A 703 37.79 -2.00 -8.89
N GLY A 704 38.27 -2.84 -9.79
CA GLY A 704 37.49 -3.85 -10.51
C GLY A 704 36.98 -3.39 -11.89
N ASP A 705 37.09 -2.11 -12.24
CA ASP A 705 36.70 -1.63 -13.57
C ASP A 705 37.66 -2.16 -14.65
N THR A 706 37.12 -2.56 -15.80
CA THR A 706 37.89 -3.13 -16.91
C THR A 706 37.94 -2.21 -18.12
N VAL A 707 39.08 -2.18 -18.79
CA VAL A 707 39.30 -1.42 -20.03
C VAL A 707 40.09 -2.25 -21.02
N VAL A 708 39.89 -2.02 -22.32
CA VAL A 708 40.74 -2.53 -23.39
C VAL A 708 41.70 -1.43 -23.78
N TYR A 709 42.99 -1.74 -23.87
CA TYR A 709 44.03 -0.79 -24.29
C TYR A 709 45.10 -1.52 -25.09
N ASN A 710 45.38 -1.06 -26.31
CA ASN A 710 46.15 -1.76 -27.34
C ASN A 710 45.68 -3.21 -27.59
N GLY A 711 44.37 -3.45 -27.51
CA GLY A 711 43.78 -4.77 -27.73
C GLY A 711 43.95 -5.78 -26.58
N ILE A 712 44.41 -5.33 -25.41
CA ILE A 712 44.57 -6.15 -24.21
C ILE A 712 43.59 -5.64 -23.13
N THR A 713 42.90 -6.55 -22.45
CA THR A 713 42.01 -6.19 -21.34
C THR A 713 42.81 -6.02 -20.05
N TYR A 714 42.57 -4.91 -19.36
CA TYR A 714 43.17 -4.58 -18.08
C TYR A 714 42.11 -4.28 -17.03
N THR A 715 42.35 -4.72 -15.80
CA THR A 715 41.48 -4.48 -14.63
C THR A 715 42.17 -3.52 -13.66
N ALA A 716 41.49 -2.45 -13.27
CA ALA A 716 41.99 -1.48 -12.28
C ALA A 716 42.03 -2.11 -10.88
N GLN A 717 43.18 -2.07 -10.22
CA GLN A 717 43.36 -2.62 -8.88
C GLN A 717 42.82 -1.69 -7.77
N TRP A 718 42.77 -0.39 -8.04
CA TRP A 718 42.23 0.66 -7.17
C TRP A 718 41.94 1.91 -8.01
N TRP A 719 41.44 2.98 -7.37
CA TRP A 719 41.08 4.24 -8.02
C TRP A 719 42.21 4.80 -8.89
N THR A 720 41.92 5.14 -10.15
CA THR A 720 42.86 5.81 -11.06
C THR A 720 42.18 6.75 -12.04
N LYS A 721 42.93 7.78 -12.48
CA LYS A 721 42.55 8.71 -13.54
C LYS A 721 43.83 9.15 -14.28
N GLY A 722 43.84 9.01 -15.60
CA GLY A 722 44.95 9.45 -16.46
C GLY A 722 46.17 8.52 -16.54
N GLU A 723 46.25 7.48 -15.71
CA GLU A 723 47.34 6.49 -15.79
C GLU A 723 47.02 5.39 -16.82
N ALA A 724 47.88 5.21 -17.81
CA ALA A 724 47.63 4.30 -18.93
C ALA A 724 47.89 2.82 -18.59
N PRO A 725 47.01 1.89 -18.99
CA PRO A 725 47.22 0.46 -18.84
C PRO A 725 48.51 -0.02 -19.53
N GLY A 726 49.17 -1.04 -18.95
CA GLY A 726 50.46 -1.54 -19.42
C GLY A 726 51.70 -0.73 -19.02
N THR A 727 51.53 0.47 -18.43
CA THR A 727 52.65 1.31 -17.95
C THR A 727 52.62 1.60 -16.45
N SER A 728 51.43 1.60 -15.84
CA SER A 728 51.24 1.79 -14.39
C SER A 728 50.82 0.48 -13.72
N SER A 729 51.31 0.25 -12.50
CA SER A 729 50.96 -0.94 -11.72
C SER A 729 49.52 -0.95 -11.22
N VAL A 730 48.76 0.14 -11.44
CA VAL A 730 47.33 0.21 -11.09
C VAL A 730 46.48 -0.68 -12.00
N TRP A 731 47.01 -1.10 -13.16
CA TRP A 731 46.32 -1.95 -14.13
C TRP A 731 46.94 -3.35 -14.17
N VAL A 732 46.11 -4.38 -14.04
CA VAL A 732 46.51 -5.79 -14.21
C VAL A 732 45.95 -6.32 -15.52
N GLU A 733 46.83 -6.86 -16.36
CA GLU A 733 46.46 -7.54 -17.61
C GLU A 733 45.69 -8.83 -17.32
N GLU A 734 44.53 -8.99 -17.94
CA GLU A 734 43.80 -10.25 -17.95
C GLU A 734 44.32 -11.16 -19.07
N ASP A 735 44.90 -12.31 -18.71
CA ASP A 735 45.30 -13.34 -19.66
C ASP A 735 44.05 -14.01 -20.25
N THR A 736 43.62 -13.55 -21.42
CA THR A 736 42.45 -14.08 -22.13
C THR A 736 42.78 -15.32 -22.97
N GLY A 737 44.02 -15.80 -22.97
CA GLY A 737 44.37 -17.10 -23.57
C GLY A 737 44.18 -17.22 -25.09
N GLU A 738 44.31 -16.13 -25.86
CA GLU A 738 44.25 -16.23 -27.33
C GLU A 738 45.45 -17.02 -27.88
N VAL A 739 45.12 -18.09 -28.61
CA VAL A 739 46.05 -19.07 -29.16
C VAL A 739 46.90 -18.41 -30.25
N GLY A 740 48.14 -18.07 -29.91
CA GLY A 740 49.20 -17.82 -30.89
C GLY A 740 49.81 -16.41 -30.89
N GLY A 741 49.38 -15.43 -30.11
CA GLY A 741 50.02 -14.09 -30.12
C GLY A 741 51.47 -14.07 -29.59
N TRP A 742 52.37 -13.30 -30.23
CA TRP A 742 53.73 -13.07 -29.69
C TRP A 742 53.72 -12.09 -28.51
N SER A 743 54.41 -12.44 -27.42
CA SER A 743 54.52 -11.65 -26.19
C SER A 743 55.98 -11.47 -25.78
N ALA A 744 56.37 -10.24 -25.46
CA ALA A 744 57.74 -9.91 -25.08
C ALA A 744 58.17 -10.51 -23.72
N SER A 745 57.22 -10.83 -22.85
CA SER A 745 57.49 -11.38 -21.51
C SER A 745 57.54 -12.92 -21.50
N LYS A 746 57.12 -13.57 -22.59
CA LYS A 746 57.08 -15.03 -22.74
C LYS A 746 58.38 -15.56 -23.38
N THR A 747 58.84 -16.71 -22.90
CA THR A 747 59.97 -17.46 -23.49
C THR A 747 59.46 -18.42 -24.55
N TYR A 748 60.14 -18.45 -25.70
CA TYR A 748 59.85 -19.34 -26.82
C TYR A 748 61.06 -20.22 -27.11
N ASN A 749 60.84 -21.49 -27.41
CA ASN A 749 61.86 -22.46 -27.82
C ASN A 749 61.90 -22.59 -29.35
N GLY A 750 63.00 -23.13 -29.89
CA GLY A 750 63.09 -23.42 -31.32
C GLY A 750 61.96 -24.34 -31.79
N GLY A 751 61.17 -23.88 -32.76
CA GLY A 751 59.99 -24.55 -33.28
C GLY A 751 58.66 -23.90 -32.88
N ASP A 752 58.64 -23.04 -31.86
CA ASP A 752 57.40 -22.41 -31.38
C ASP A 752 56.89 -21.37 -32.38
N GLU A 753 55.57 -21.36 -32.60
CA GLU A 753 54.90 -20.48 -33.57
C GLU A 753 54.08 -19.39 -32.89
N VAL A 754 54.13 -18.19 -33.47
CA VAL A 754 53.40 -17.02 -33.01
C VAL A 754 52.88 -16.18 -34.18
N ILE A 755 51.82 -15.43 -33.95
CA ILE A 755 51.27 -14.39 -34.80
C ILE A 755 51.79 -13.06 -34.27
N PHE A 756 52.46 -12.30 -35.14
CA PHE A 756 52.90 -10.94 -34.86
C PHE A 756 52.60 -10.06 -36.07
N GLU A 757 51.92 -8.93 -35.86
CA GLU A 757 51.46 -8.03 -36.92
C GLU A 757 50.73 -8.76 -38.07
N GLY A 758 49.87 -9.73 -37.71
CA GLY A 758 49.06 -10.52 -38.64
C GLY A 758 49.82 -11.58 -39.45
N ASN A 759 51.09 -11.83 -39.14
CA ASN A 759 51.92 -12.82 -39.84
C ASN A 759 52.38 -13.93 -38.89
N ASN A 760 52.47 -15.16 -39.39
CA ASN A 760 52.98 -16.29 -38.64
C ASN A 760 54.52 -16.29 -38.65
N TYR A 761 55.09 -16.49 -37.48
CA TYR A 761 56.52 -16.61 -37.27
C TYR A 761 56.84 -17.84 -36.45
N ARG A 762 57.93 -18.51 -36.80
CA ARG A 762 58.48 -19.63 -36.03
C ARG A 762 59.82 -19.23 -35.42
N ALA A 763 60.03 -19.56 -34.14
CA ALA A 763 61.32 -19.35 -33.50
C ALA A 763 62.34 -20.37 -34.03
N LYS A 764 63.48 -19.89 -34.53
CA LYS A 764 64.59 -20.73 -35.01
C LYS A 764 65.38 -21.34 -33.85
N TRP A 765 65.41 -20.66 -32.70
CA TRP A 765 66.02 -21.09 -31.44
C TRP A 765 65.38 -20.35 -30.27
N TRP A 766 65.81 -20.66 -29.05
CA TRP A 766 65.24 -20.04 -27.85
C TRP A 766 65.34 -18.52 -27.84
N THR A 767 64.27 -17.83 -27.48
CA THR A 767 64.24 -16.35 -27.37
C THR A 767 63.24 -15.88 -26.32
N LYS A 768 63.51 -14.71 -25.72
CA LYS A 768 62.62 -13.98 -24.84
C LYS A 768 62.76 -12.48 -25.12
N GLY A 769 61.65 -11.81 -25.47
CA GLY A 769 61.63 -10.37 -25.70
C GLY A 769 62.13 -9.91 -27.08
N ASP A 770 62.78 -10.76 -27.89
CA ASP A 770 63.14 -10.40 -29.26
C ASP A 770 61.92 -10.43 -30.19
N LYS A 771 61.65 -9.32 -30.88
CA LYS A 771 60.48 -9.16 -31.76
C LYS A 771 60.62 -9.94 -33.08
N PRO A 772 59.56 -10.61 -33.57
CA PRO A 772 59.52 -11.16 -34.92
C PRO A 772 59.64 -10.07 -36.01
N GLY A 773 60.23 -10.41 -37.16
CA GLY A 773 60.36 -9.50 -38.31
C GLY A 773 61.79 -9.00 -38.63
N ASN A 774 62.78 -9.25 -37.75
CA ASN A 774 64.19 -8.97 -38.07
C ASN A 774 64.79 -10.13 -38.89
N ALA A 775 65.28 -9.85 -40.11
CA ALA A 775 65.82 -10.86 -41.03
C ALA A 775 66.99 -11.68 -40.46
N ASN A 776 67.77 -11.10 -39.53
CA ASN A 776 68.88 -11.78 -38.85
C ASN A 776 68.52 -12.21 -37.41
N GLY A 777 67.27 -11.99 -36.98
CA GLY A 777 66.78 -12.29 -35.62
C GLY A 777 66.37 -13.75 -35.41
N PRO A 778 65.89 -14.13 -34.21
CA PRO A 778 65.56 -15.51 -33.87
C PRO A 778 64.28 -16.02 -34.52
N TRP A 779 63.50 -15.16 -35.19
CA TRP A 779 62.22 -15.52 -35.81
C TRP A 779 62.35 -15.64 -37.33
N GLU A 780 61.76 -16.68 -37.91
CA GLU A 780 61.53 -16.79 -39.35
C GLU A 780 60.04 -16.67 -39.65
N ARG A 781 59.68 -15.98 -40.74
CA ARG A 781 58.27 -15.88 -41.18
C ARG A 781 57.91 -17.16 -41.93
N ILE A 782 56.77 -17.76 -41.59
CA ILE A 782 56.28 -19.02 -42.18
C ILE A 782 54.97 -18.84 -42.95
#